data_AF-A0A8S0Z081-F1
#
_entry.id   AF-A0A8S0Z081-F1
#
_cell.length_a   1.000
_cell.length_b   1.000
_cell.length_c   1.000
_cell.angle_alpha   90.00
_cell.angle_beta   90.00
_cell.angle_gamma   90.00
#
_symmetry.space_group_name_H-M   'P 1'
#
loop_
_entity.id
_entity.type
_entity.pdbx_description
1 polymer ?
#
loop_
_entity_poly.entity_id
_entity_poly.type
_entity_poly.pdbx_seq_one_letter_code
_entity_poly.pdbx_strand_id
1 'polypeptide(L)'
;MLKWWNWLLAFSLCCLLFVVLPLMLSSEPSEETLKPIFDDYIQKYNKSYANLQEYSTRFQHFVSSYREIQKLNAASRDSGSSGAKYGLTKLSDMSQSEFKEIHLSDEKVSKAPKSYNKNWNHGREMSDTLRYDMDPGNSTHHKDRSGGNKANVNLYINIRTKRVALPMTVDWRTKGIIGPVRNQGLCGACWAFSTIGVIEAMSAIETGKLETLSVQEVIDCAKLGNKGCAGGDICLLLDWLLTSSTGVGIDKEYPLSLTNGVCKANKTTAGVKVASFTCDDFVGSENKILEALAIHGPVAVAVNALTWQHYLGGVIQFHCSGSPAELNHAVELVGYDLTAEVPYYIAKNSWGKDFGNGGYIYLAIGSNICGLANEVATVVVIPTSCSVDVPTPYQLITEMVKLIVEDFGVHQEKKVKKFTWTLANGFSLSAISYGAIVQAIKVPDRYGIRKDVVLGFDDLDSYVSRNTPYLGVAVGRCANRIGHASFEIDGNTYGLAKNVAKEHHLHGGLVGFDKMVWESTVDQSKVIFSYLSKDSEEGYPGDLLTNITYEVTDDGCFHVEFIATTTKKTVVNLTNHSYFNLAGHDAGSEELYNHLVYINADRITETNSDSIPTGNFINVQGTPFDFTKEKRLGDSMSGNLFDDNFCVNLGKEDLTLVSRVTHSLSGRVLEVYSDQPGVQFYTANFLPLPSEEALVGKDSVGYRRHGAFCLETQKYPDAVHHKNFPSAILVPGQIYRHRVMYKFSDKGTVEPVVASA
;
A
#
# COMPACT_ATOMS: atom_id res chain seq x y z
N MET A 1 -16.78 -23.80 83.46
CA MET A 1 -15.41 -24.20 83.05
C MET A 1 -15.45 -24.75 81.63
N LEU A 2 -15.43 -23.88 80.62
CA LEU A 2 -15.21 -24.32 79.23
C LEU A 2 -13.78 -24.84 79.15
N LYS A 3 -13.64 -26.14 78.92
CA LYS A 3 -12.36 -26.85 79.01
C LYS A 3 -11.41 -26.32 77.93
N TRP A 4 -10.30 -25.75 78.38
CA TRP A 4 -9.11 -25.35 77.60
C TRP A 4 -8.68 -26.36 76.51
N TRP A 5 -9.05 -27.64 76.68
CA TRP A 5 -8.88 -28.71 75.70
C TRP A 5 -9.54 -28.44 74.34
N ASN A 6 -10.65 -27.68 74.26
CA ASN A 6 -11.27 -27.35 72.97
C ASN A 6 -10.41 -26.40 72.13
N TRP A 7 -9.61 -25.54 72.77
CA TRP A 7 -8.67 -24.67 72.08
C TRP A 7 -7.45 -25.44 71.58
N LEU A 8 -6.98 -26.43 72.34
CA LEU A 8 -5.92 -27.34 71.89
C LEU A 8 -6.36 -28.21 70.73
N LEU A 9 -7.60 -28.72 70.74
CA LEU A 9 -8.18 -29.47 69.63
C LEU A 9 -8.36 -28.59 68.38
N ALA A 10 -8.90 -27.38 68.52
CA ALA A 10 -9.06 -26.45 67.40
C ALA A 10 -7.72 -26.00 66.82
N PHE A 11 -6.72 -25.74 67.67
CA PHE A 11 -5.36 -25.39 67.25
C PHE A 11 -4.68 -26.58 66.55
N SER A 12 -4.82 -27.79 67.09
CA SER A 12 -4.29 -29.01 66.46
C SER A 12 -4.97 -29.32 65.13
N LEU A 13 -6.28 -29.12 65.01
CA LEU A 13 -7.01 -29.29 63.74
C LEU A 13 -6.59 -28.24 62.71
N CYS A 14 -6.40 -26.98 63.13
CA CYS A 14 -5.84 -25.93 62.29
C CYS A 14 -4.41 -26.27 61.84
N CYS A 15 -3.55 -26.71 62.75
CA CYS A 15 -2.18 -27.14 62.40
C CYS A 15 -2.19 -28.34 61.45
N LEU A 16 -3.09 -29.31 61.63
CA LEU A 16 -3.31 -30.42 60.70
C LEU A 16 -3.79 -29.93 59.34
N LEU A 17 -4.65 -28.92 59.26
CA LEU A 17 -5.04 -28.29 58.00
C LEU A 17 -3.82 -27.60 57.34
N PHE A 18 -2.94 -26.95 58.09
CA PHE A 18 -1.71 -26.35 57.56
C PHE A 18 -0.59 -27.34 57.22
N VAL A 19 -0.65 -28.59 57.67
CA VAL A 19 0.33 -29.65 57.34
C VAL A 19 -0.21 -30.61 56.26
N VAL A 20 -1.51 -30.93 56.29
CA VAL A 20 -2.14 -31.89 55.37
C VAL A 20 -2.60 -31.25 54.07
N LEU A 21 -3.05 -29.97 54.05
CA LEU A 21 -3.39 -29.32 52.78
C LEU A 21 -2.17 -29.12 51.85
N PRO A 22 -0.95 -28.78 52.33
CA PRO A 22 0.22 -28.74 51.46
C PRO A 22 0.67 -30.14 50.99
N LEU A 23 0.37 -31.21 51.73
CA LEU A 23 0.70 -32.58 51.34
C LEU A 23 -0.26 -33.17 50.30
N MET A 24 -1.50 -32.67 50.20
CA MET A 24 -2.51 -33.12 49.22
C MET A 24 -2.51 -32.31 47.91
N LEU A 25 -1.71 -31.24 47.82
CA LEU A 25 -1.64 -30.33 46.66
C LEU A 25 -0.21 -30.17 46.12
N SER A 26 0.56 -31.25 46.00
CA SER A 26 1.66 -31.39 45.03
C SER A 26 2.43 -32.70 45.24
N SER A 27 1.91 -33.83 44.78
CA SER A 27 2.78 -34.96 44.44
C SER A 27 3.01 -34.91 42.93
N GLU A 28 4.19 -34.47 42.50
CA GLU A 28 4.57 -34.64 41.09
C GLU A 28 4.42 -36.11 40.69
N PRO A 29 3.92 -36.42 39.47
CA PRO A 29 3.76 -37.80 39.05
C PRO A 29 5.10 -38.55 39.10
N SER A 30 5.10 -39.74 39.69
CA SER A 30 6.29 -40.59 39.75
C SER A 30 6.66 -41.10 38.35
N GLU A 31 7.92 -41.40 38.11
CA GLU A 31 8.37 -41.92 36.81
C GLU A 31 7.62 -43.20 36.40
N GLU A 32 7.27 -44.07 37.36
CA GLU A 32 6.45 -45.26 37.11
C GLU A 32 5.07 -44.92 36.52
N THR A 33 4.45 -43.82 36.94
CA THR A 33 3.14 -43.39 36.43
C THR A 33 3.21 -42.74 35.04
N LEU A 34 4.37 -42.22 34.65
CA LEU A 34 4.58 -41.57 33.35
C LEU A 34 4.97 -42.56 32.25
N LYS A 35 5.39 -43.77 32.61
CA LYS A 35 5.82 -44.79 31.65
C LYS A 35 4.74 -45.20 30.64
N PRO A 36 3.48 -45.49 31.04
CA PRO A 36 2.42 -45.77 30.06
C PRO A 36 2.13 -44.58 29.13
N ILE A 37 2.20 -43.35 29.65
CA ILE A 37 2.00 -42.12 28.85
C ILE A 37 3.13 -41.96 27.82
N PHE A 38 4.35 -42.35 28.17
CA PHE A 38 5.47 -42.35 27.23
C PHE A 38 5.33 -43.43 26.15
N ASP A 39 4.80 -44.61 26.49
CA ASP A 39 4.53 -45.66 25.51
C ASP A 39 3.43 -45.20 24.51
N ASP A 40 2.37 -44.53 24.98
CA ASP A 40 1.36 -43.88 24.13
C ASP A 40 1.97 -42.76 23.25
N TYR A 41 2.90 -41.98 23.81
CA TYR A 41 3.63 -40.94 23.07
C TYR A 41 4.46 -41.52 21.92
N ILE A 42 5.18 -42.61 22.18
CA ILE A 42 5.98 -43.33 21.17
C ILE A 42 5.08 -43.80 20.04
N GLN A 43 3.92 -44.38 20.37
CA GLN A 43 2.96 -44.83 19.37
C GLN A 43 2.37 -43.66 18.58
N LYS A 44 1.93 -42.60 19.26
CA LYS A 44 1.31 -41.41 18.66
C LYS A 44 2.23 -40.74 17.63
N TYR A 45 3.53 -40.65 17.93
CA TYR A 45 4.51 -39.97 17.06
C TYR A 45 5.38 -40.94 16.25
N ASN A 46 5.01 -42.22 16.23
CA ASN A 46 5.72 -43.29 15.50
C ASN A 46 7.24 -43.27 15.76
N LYS A 47 7.62 -43.18 17.04
CA LYS A 47 9.02 -43.09 17.48
C LYS A 47 9.65 -44.47 17.56
N SER A 48 10.95 -44.53 17.25
CA SER A 48 11.77 -45.72 17.46
C SER A 48 13.14 -45.29 17.96
N TYR A 49 13.68 -45.98 18.95
CA TYR A 49 15.00 -45.68 19.55
C TYR A 49 15.95 -46.85 19.29
N ALA A 50 17.21 -46.55 18.99
CA ALA A 50 18.17 -47.53 18.50
C ALA A 50 18.58 -48.57 19.55
N ASN A 51 18.54 -48.22 20.83
CA ASN A 51 18.91 -49.10 21.94
C ASN A 51 18.25 -48.68 23.27
N LEU A 52 18.39 -49.51 24.29
CA LEU A 52 17.83 -49.28 25.63
C LEU A 52 18.40 -48.03 26.32
N GLN A 53 19.64 -47.65 26.02
CA GLN A 53 20.25 -46.45 26.57
C GLN A 53 19.56 -45.20 26.00
N GLU A 54 19.35 -45.16 24.68
CA GLU A 54 18.61 -44.09 24.02
C GLU A 54 17.16 -44.02 24.53
N TYR A 55 16.45 -45.16 24.62
CA TYR A 55 15.10 -45.20 25.20
C TYR A 55 15.07 -44.57 26.60
N SER A 56 16.02 -44.93 27.46
CA SER A 56 16.08 -44.44 28.84
C SER A 56 16.34 -42.93 28.89
N THR A 57 17.26 -42.43 28.05
CA THR A 57 17.51 -40.98 27.91
C THR A 57 16.27 -40.24 27.42
N ARG A 58 15.61 -40.75 26.37
CA ARG A 58 14.40 -40.15 25.78
C ARG A 58 13.25 -40.13 26.77
N PHE A 59 13.12 -41.17 27.60
CA PHE A 59 12.14 -41.21 28.68
C PHE A 59 12.40 -40.13 29.75
N GLN A 60 13.65 -39.94 30.17
CA GLN A 60 14.00 -38.89 31.15
C GLN A 60 13.75 -37.48 30.61
N HIS A 61 14.03 -37.26 29.32
CA HIS A 61 13.70 -36.01 28.63
C HIS A 61 12.18 -35.80 28.56
N PHE A 62 11.42 -36.86 28.22
CA PHE A 62 9.96 -36.84 28.23
C PHE A 62 9.37 -36.49 29.60
N VAL A 63 9.89 -37.07 30.68
CA VAL A 63 9.46 -36.75 32.05
C VAL A 63 9.69 -35.27 32.36
N SER A 64 10.84 -34.72 31.94
CA SER A 64 11.16 -33.30 32.12
C SER A 64 10.20 -32.39 31.34
N SER A 65 9.96 -32.70 30.06
CA SER A 65 8.99 -32.01 29.21
C SER A 65 7.58 -32.04 29.79
N TYR A 66 7.14 -33.20 30.31
CA TYR A 66 5.81 -33.34 30.91
C TYR A 66 5.64 -32.41 32.12
N ARG A 67 6.65 -32.34 33.00
CA ARG A 67 6.66 -31.42 34.14
C ARG A 67 6.67 -29.95 33.69
N GLU A 68 7.42 -29.63 32.64
CA GLU A 68 7.45 -28.27 32.08
C GLU A 68 6.10 -27.85 31.49
N ILE A 69 5.45 -28.74 30.72
CA ILE A 69 4.09 -28.54 30.20
C ILE A 69 3.11 -28.23 31.33
N GLN A 70 3.16 -28.98 32.42
CA GLN A 70 2.31 -28.73 33.58
C GLN A 70 2.57 -27.35 34.18
N LYS A 71 3.84 -26.95 34.30
CA LYS A 71 4.22 -25.62 34.79
C LYS A 71 3.73 -24.50 33.88
N LEU A 72 3.91 -24.63 32.56
CA LEU A 72 3.46 -23.63 31.58
C LEU A 72 1.93 -23.48 31.60
N ASN A 73 1.19 -24.59 31.58
CA ASN A 73 -0.26 -24.56 31.64
C ASN A 73 -0.77 -24.02 33.00
N ALA A 74 -0.13 -24.37 34.12
CA ALA A 74 -0.51 -23.86 35.44
C ALA A 74 -0.20 -22.37 35.62
N ALA A 75 0.80 -21.85 34.91
CA ALA A 75 1.17 -20.45 34.96
C ALA A 75 0.24 -19.57 34.10
N SER A 76 -0.54 -20.16 33.18
CA SER A 76 -1.54 -19.45 32.37
C SER A 76 -2.63 -18.90 33.28
N ARG A 77 -2.60 -17.58 33.52
CA ARG A 77 -3.44 -16.88 34.50
C ARG A 77 -4.91 -16.74 34.09
N ASP A 78 -5.26 -17.12 32.87
CA ASP A 78 -6.62 -17.05 32.37
C ASP A 78 -7.26 -18.44 32.31
N SER A 79 -8.36 -18.60 33.05
CA SER A 79 -9.31 -19.71 32.93
C SER A 79 -10.14 -19.65 31.62
N GLY A 80 -9.76 -18.81 30.66
CA GLY A 80 -10.43 -18.56 29.38
C GLY A 80 -9.78 -19.29 28.19
N SER A 81 -10.47 -19.31 27.05
CA SER A 81 -10.06 -20.10 25.85
C SER A 81 -8.93 -19.50 25.01
N SER A 82 -8.46 -18.28 25.32
CA SER A 82 -7.58 -17.45 24.48
C SER A 82 -6.08 -17.61 24.76
N GLY A 83 -5.67 -18.04 25.95
CA GLY A 83 -4.25 -18.25 26.31
C GLY A 83 -3.60 -19.45 25.62
N ALA A 84 -2.25 -19.43 25.55
CA ALA A 84 -1.47 -20.53 24.99
C ALA A 84 -1.73 -21.86 25.73
N LYS A 85 -1.84 -22.92 24.95
CA LYS A 85 -2.02 -24.30 25.40
C LYS A 85 -0.77 -25.08 25.07
N TYR A 86 -0.24 -25.76 26.09
CA TYR A 86 0.95 -26.58 25.96
C TYR A 86 0.61 -28.05 26.15
N GLY A 87 1.34 -28.91 25.45
CA GLY A 87 1.15 -30.35 25.54
C GLY A 87 2.25 -31.12 24.81
N LEU A 88 2.14 -32.44 24.82
CA LEU A 88 3.11 -33.32 24.19
C LEU A 88 3.08 -33.13 22.67
N THR A 89 4.22 -32.74 22.11
CA THR A 89 4.52 -32.61 20.69
C THR A 89 5.54 -33.67 20.28
N LYS A 90 5.77 -33.90 18.98
CA LYS A 90 6.81 -34.82 18.47
C LYS A 90 8.23 -34.54 18.98
N LEU A 91 8.45 -33.39 19.62
CA LEU A 91 9.74 -32.93 20.14
C LEU A 91 9.86 -33.17 21.65
N SER A 92 8.81 -33.62 22.33
CA SER A 92 8.77 -33.66 23.80
C SER A 92 9.66 -34.75 24.43
N ASP A 93 10.29 -35.61 23.63
CA ASP A 93 11.34 -36.55 24.05
C ASP A 93 12.78 -36.00 23.86
N MET A 94 12.92 -34.70 23.59
CA MET A 94 14.19 -33.98 23.56
C MET A 94 14.36 -33.15 24.81
N SER A 95 15.57 -33.04 25.34
CA SER A 95 15.86 -32.03 26.36
C SER A 95 15.80 -30.63 25.74
N GLN A 96 15.68 -29.58 26.56
CA GLN A 96 15.78 -28.21 26.05
C GLN A 96 17.12 -27.93 25.34
N SER A 97 18.22 -28.55 25.81
CA SER A 97 19.53 -28.40 25.17
C SER A 97 19.57 -29.09 23.80
N GLU A 98 19.05 -30.31 23.68
CA GLU A 98 18.94 -31.01 22.40
C GLU A 98 18.01 -30.26 21.44
N PHE A 99 16.86 -29.79 21.93
CA PHE A 99 15.94 -29.00 21.15
C PHE A 99 16.61 -27.72 20.62
N LYS A 100 17.35 -27.03 21.48
CA LYS A 100 18.13 -25.86 21.11
C LYS A 100 19.21 -26.17 20.08
N GLU A 101 20.02 -27.20 20.29
CA GLU A 101 21.14 -27.54 19.40
C GLU A 101 20.68 -28.04 18.02
N ILE A 102 19.51 -28.69 17.94
CA ILE A 102 19.03 -29.37 16.73
C ILE A 102 18.08 -28.49 15.92
N HIS A 103 17.19 -27.76 16.59
CA HIS A 103 16.09 -27.04 15.93
C HIS A 103 16.25 -25.53 15.98
N LEU A 104 17.07 -25.01 16.90
CA LEU A 104 17.35 -23.60 17.08
C LEU A 104 18.78 -23.30 16.62
N SER A 105 19.05 -22.06 16.20
CA SER A 105 20.39 -21.60 15.83
C SER A 105 21.09 -21.02 17.06
N ASP A 106 22.38 -21.29 17.25
CA ASP A 106 23.13 -20.90 18.46
C ASP A 106 24.38 -20.02 18.19
N GLU A 107 24.59 -19.55 16.94
CA GLU A 107 25.73 -18.68 16.66
C GLU A 107 25.51 -17.22 17.07
N LYS A 108 26.19 -16.85 18.15
CA LYS A 108 26.42 -15.48 18.59
C LYS A 108 26.89 -14.60 17.43
N VAL A 109 26.08 -13.62 17.05
CA VAL A 109 26.52 -12.51 16.20
C VAL A 109 27.53 -11.67 17.00
N SER A 110 28.81 -12.02 16.91
CA SER A 110 29.88 -11.15 17.39
C SER A 110 30.09 -10.05 16.36
N LYS A 111 29.51 -8.87 16.65
CA LYS A 111 29.49 -7.61 15.90
C LYS A 111 28.29 -7.47 14.97
N ALA A 112 27.43 -6.51 15.30
CA ALA A 112 26.53 -5.89 14.34
C ALA A 112 27.35 -5.49 13.09
N PRO A 113 26.92 -5.84 11.87
CA PRO A 113 27.51 -5.26 10.67
C PRO A 113 27.40 -3.74 10.75
N LYS A 114 28.42 -3.06 10.19
CA LYS A 114 28.58 -1.59 10.20
C LYS A 114 27.24 -0.90 10.06
N SER A 115 26.91 0.02 10.98
CA SER A 115 25.69 0.82 11.00
C SER A 115 25.15 1.09 9.60
N TYR A 116 24.17 0.31 9.17
CA TYR A 116 23.43 0.59 7.97
C TYR A 116 22.45 1.69 8.35
N ASN A 117 22.83 2.94 8.01
CA ASN A 117 22.03 4.14 8.26
C ASN A 117 20.77 4.14 7.39
N LYS A 118 19.79 3.29 7.71
CA LYS A 118 18.36 3.48 7.47
C LYS A 118 17.61 2.64 8.51
N ASN A 119 17.52 3.15 9.73
CA ASN A 119 16.44 2.72 10.63
C ASN A 119 15.11 2.91 9.88
N TRP A 120 14.08 2.12 10.17
CA TRP A 120 12.69 2.43 9.83
C TRP A 120 12.29 3.76 10.48
N ASN A 121 12.61 4.83 9.76
CA ASN A 121 12.39 6.23 10.07
C ASN A 121 11.82 6.89 8.81
N HIS A 122 10.64 6.45 8.41
CA HIS A 122 9.71 7.29 7.66
C HIS A 122 8.64 7.80 8.59
N GLY A 123 9.10 8.63 9.52
CA GLY A 123 8.28 9.62 10.20
C GLY A 123 9.08 10.91 10.21
N ARG A 124 8.47 12.01 9.73
CA ARG A 124 8.86 13.36 10.13
C ARG A 124 9.11 13.35 11.64
N GLU A 125 10.14 14.07 12.09
CA GLU A 125 10.11 14.64 13.44
C GLU A 125 8.76 15.34 13.59
N MET A 126 7.89 14.72 14.38
CA MET A 126 6.77 15.39 15.01
C MET A 126 7.40 16.55 15.78
N SER A 127 6.87 17.77 15.62
CA SER A 127 7.41 18.93 16.30
C SER A 127 7.67 18.65 17.77
N ASP A 128 8.76 19.21 18.29
CA ASP A 128 9.32 19.11 19.63
C ASP A 128 8.39 19.64 20.76
N THR A 129 7.11 19.25 20.74
CA THR A 129 6.08 19.67 21.70
C THR A 129 5.45 18.50 22.46
N LEU A 130 6.15 17.38 22.57
CA LEU A 130 5.87 16.37 23.60
C LEU A 130 7.16 15.99 24.31
N ARG A 131 7.62 16.88 25.19
CA ARG A 131 8.56 16.49 26.24
C ARG A 131 7.93 15.38 27.06
N TYR A 132 8.58 14.21 27.05
CA TYR A 132 8.53 13.28 28.16
C TYR A 132 9.23 13.96 29.34
N ASP A 133 8.48 14.56 30.26
CA ASP A 133 9.02 14.87 31.59
C ASP A 133 9.12 13.54 32.36
N MET A 134 10.24 12.83 32.16
CA MET A 134 10.81 12.04 33.24
C MET A 134 11.47 13.02 34.21
N ASP A 135 10.82 13.26 35.34
CA ASP A 135 11.39 14.01 36.47
C ASP A 135 12.67 13.29 36.97
N PRO A 136 13.86 13.91 36.89
CA PRO A 136 15.09 13.29 37.34
C PRO A 136 15.36 13.68 38.78
N GLY A 137 14.97 12.81 39.71
CA GLY A 137 15.59 12.74 41.03
C GLY A 137 14.64 12.71 42.21
N ASN A 138 14.45 11.52 42.79
CA ASN A 138 14.98 11.32 44.14
C ASN A 138 15.11 9.82 44.43
N SER A 139 16.34 9.40 44.70
CA SER A 139 16.65 8.11 45.29
C SER A 139 16.13 8.08 46.73
N THR A 140 15.06 7.34 46.99
CA THR A 140 14.92 6.67 48.29
C THR A 140 14.29 5.30 48.11
N HIS A 141 15.05 4.29 48.54
CA HIS A 141 14.54 2.96 48.82
C HIS A 141 13.35 3.05 49.78
N HIS A 142 12.14 2.79 49.30
CA HIS A 142 11.11 2.19 50.14
C HIS A 142 10.37 1.11 49.36
N LYS A 143 10.58 -0.14 49.82
CA LYS A 143 9.76 -1.30 49.50
C LYS A 143 8.31 -0.93 49.79
N ASP A 144 7.45 -0.98 48.78
CA ASP A 144 6.05 -1.28 49.06
C ASP A 144 5.45 -2.27 48.07
N ARG A 145 4.85 -3.30 48.67
CA ARG A 145 4.35 -4.51 48.04
C ARG A 145 2.93 -4.27 47.53
N SER A 146 2.77 -4.02 46.24
CA SER A 146 1.50 -4.25 45.52
C SER A 146 1.70 -4.18 44.00
N GLY A 147 2.51 -5.09 43.46
CA GLY A 147 2.76 -5.19 42.02
C GLY A 147 1.67 -6.02 41.32
N GLY A 148 0.73 -5.35 40.66
CA GLY A 148 -0.24 -5.99 39.78
C GLY A 148 -1.08 -4.99 38.97
N ASN A 149 -1.00 -5.11 37.64
CA ASN A 149 -2.03 -4.69 36.68
C ASN A 149 -2.31 -3.21 36.36
N LYS A 150 -1.46 -2.23 36.68
CA LYS A 150 -1.69 -0.84 36.19
C LYS A 150 -0.93 -0.45 34.91
N ALA A 151 0.22 -1.07 34.61
CA ALA A 151 0.99 -0.72 33.42
C ALA A 151 0.40 -1.29 32.11
N ASN A 152 -0.07 -2.55 32.13
CA ASN A 152 -0.57 -3.23 30.92
C ASN A 152 -1.92 -2.67 30.45
N VAL A 153 -2.83 -2.31 31.36
CA VAL A 153 -4.13 -1.70 31.02
C VAL A 153 -3.95 -0.37 30.26
N ASN A 154 -2.85 0.33 30.49
CA ASN A 154 -2.59 1.65 29.92
C ASN A 154 -2.08 1.59 28.47
N LEU A 155 -1.40 0.51 28.05
CA LEU A 155 -1.01 0.33 26.64
C LEU A 155 -2.24 0.00 25.78
N TYR A 156 -3.08 -0.92 26.24
CA TYR A 156 -4.32 -1.31 25.53
C TYR A 156 -5.32 -0.17 25.38
N ILE A 157 -5.41 0.73 26.37
CA ILE A 157 -6.25 1.93 26.28
C ILE A 157 -5.61 2.99 25.38
N ASN A 158 -4.30 3.25 25.48
CA ASN A 158 -3.63 4.22 24.60
C ASN A 158 -3.65 3.83 23.12
N ILE A 159 -3.56 2.52 22.83
CA ILE A 159 -3.77 1.96 21.50
C ILE A 159 -5.22 2.17 21.03
N ARG A 160 -6.22 2.25 21.92
CA ARG A 160 -7.63 2.55 21.55
C ARG A 160 -7.95 4.05 21.46
N THR A 161 -7.26 4.91 22.21
CA THR A 161 -7.61 6.35 22.33
C THR A 161 -6.75 7.30 21.51
N LYS A 162 -5.65 6.84 20.92
CA LYS A 162 -4.84 7.63 19.97
C LYS A 162 -4.56 6.79 18.74
N ARG A 163 -5.32 6.97 17.65
CA ARG A 163 -4.99 6.33 16.37
C ARG A 163 -5.07 7.27 15.18
N VAL A 164 -3.91 7.41 14.57
CA VAL A 164 -3.69 7.45 13.13
C VAL A 164 -4.14 6.09 12.55
N ALA A 165 -4.80 6.09 11.41
CA ALA A 165 -5.65 5.00 10.89
C ALA A 165 -4.88 3.75 10.37
N LEU A 166 -4.51 2.80 11.24
CA LEU A 166 -4.12 1.43 10.84
C LEU A 166 -5.33 0.47 10.89
N PRO A 167 -5.44 -0.52 9.97
CA PRO A 167 -6.46 -1.57 10.02
C PRO A 167 -6.51 -2.29 11.37
N MET A 168 -7.70 -2.71 11.81
CA MET A 168 -7.84 -3.45 13.08
C MET A 168 -7.36 -4.89 12.99
N THR A 169 -7.28 -5.44 11.78
CA THR A 169 -6.85 -6.81 11.51
C THR A 169 -6.11 -6.83 10.17
N VAL A 170 -5.00 -7.56 10.11
CA VAL A 170 -4.28 -7.84 8.88
C VAL A 170 -4.00 -9.34 8.84
N ASP A 171 -4.35 -10.00 7.74
CA ASP A 171 -4.05 -11.43 7.55
C ASP A 171 -3.73 -11.69 6.08
N TRP A 172 -2.44 -11.71 5.76
CA TRP A 172 -1.94 -11.90 4.40
C TRP A 172 -2.25 -13.30 3.85
N ARG A 173 -2.58 -14.27 4.71
CA ARG A 173 -3.00 -15.62 4.26
C ARG A 173 -4.30 -15.55 3.47
N THR A 174 -5.17 -14.60 3.79
CA THR A 174 -6.46 -14.39 3.09
C THR A 174 -6.29 -13.87 1.67
N LYS A 175 -5.11 -13.34 1.34
CA LYS A 175 -4.76 -12.78 0.03
C LYS A 175 -4.12 -13.80 -0.91
N GLY A 176 -3.86 -15.03 -0.45
CA GLY A 176 -3.27 -16.08 -1.28
C GLY A 176 -1.78 -15.89 -1.62
N ILE A 177 -1.10 -14.97 -0.93
CA ILE A 177 0.32 -14.63 -1.18
C ILE A 177 1.29 -15.33 -0.22
N ILE A 178 0.80 -16.02 0.81
CA ILE A 178 1.66 -16.68 1.80
C ILE A 178 1.97 -18.10 1.33
N GLY A 179 3.28 -18.39 1.16
CA GLY A 179 3.78 -19.72 0.81
C GLY A 179 3.34 -20.81 1.80
N PRO A 180 3.38 -22.09 1.40
CA PRO A 180 2.94 -23.20 2.26
C PRO A 180 3.78 -23.27 3.55
N VAL A 181 3.18 -23.77 4.63
CA VAL A 181 3.92 -24.15 5.84
C VAL A 181 4.85 -25.33 5.51
N ARG A 182 6.16 -25.13 5.68
CA ARG A 182 7.21 -26.11 5.43
C ARG A 182 7.78 -26.65 6.75
N ASN A 183 8.60 -27.70 6.66
CA ASN A 183 9.24 -28.33 7.81
C ASN A 183 10.75 -28.42 7.57
N GLN A 184 11.54 -27.70 8.37
CA GLN A 184 13.01 -27.70 8.32
C GLN A 184 13.63 -29.00 8.82
N GLY A 185 12.86 -29.89 9.45
CA GLY A 185 13.39 -31.12 10.05
C GLY A 185 14.44 -30.80 11.12
N LEU A 186 15.58 -31.49 11.02
CA LEU A 186 16.75 -31.29 11.91
C LEU A 186 17.76 -30.27 11.35
N CYS A 187 17.43 -29.61 10.23
CA CYS A 187 18.28 -28.59 9.66
C CYS A 187 17.97 -27.26 10.36
N GLY A 188 18.97 -26.63 11.01
CA GLY A 188 18.88 -25.33 11.68
C GLY A 188 18.72 -24.15 10.71
N ALA A 189 17.83 -24.28 9.72
CA ALA A 189 17.67 -23.35 8.60
C ALA A 189 16.49 -22.39 8.76
N CYS A 190 15.98 -22.17 9.98
CA CYS A 190 14.84 -21.27 10.24
C CYS A 190 15.02 -19.89 9.60
N TRP A 191 16.24 -19.35 9.64
CA TRP A 191 16.66 -18.10 9.00
C TRP A 191 16.40 -18.09 7.49
N ALA A 192 16.63 -19.21 6.79
CA ALA A 192 16.38 -19.34 5.37
C ALA A 192 14.87 -19.52 5.09
N PHE A 193 14.16 -20.32 5.90
CA PHE A 193 12.72 -20.52 5.73
C PHE A 193 11.91 -19.23 5.94
N SER A 194 12.20 -18.45 6.99
CA SER A 194 11.50 -17.20 7.26
C SER A 194 11.77 -16.15 6.19
N THR A 195 13.04 -15.96 5.82
CA THR A 195 13.46 -14.94 4.85
C THR A 195 12.95 -15.27 3.45
N ILE A 196 13.04 -16.53 3.01
CA ILE A 196 12.47 -16.94 1.72
C ILE A 196 10.94 -16.84 1.74
N GLY A 197 10.28 -17.14 2.85
CA GLY A 197 8.83 -16.94 2.99
C GLY A 197 8.43 -15.48 2.74
N VAL A 198 9.17 -14.52 3.31
CA VAL A 198 8.97 -13.09 3.02
C VAL A 198 9.24 -12.77 1.56
N ILE A 199 10.34 -13.25 0.97
CA ILE A 199 10.67 -12.99 -0.45
C ILE A 199 9.59 -13.55 -1.39
N GLU A 200 9.07 -14.75 -1.12
CA GLU A 200 7.92 -15.33 -1.84
C GLU A 200 6.69 -14.42 -1.75
N ALA A 201 6.34 -14.00 -0.53
CA ALA A 201 5.16 -13.17 -0.29
C ALA A 201 5.29 -11.79 -0.95
N MET A 202 6.47 -11.16 -0.83
CA MET A 202 6.74 -9.90 -1.52
C MET A 202 6.69 -10.10 -3.03
N SER A 203 7.32 -11.14 -3.59
CA SER A 203 7.21 -11.41 -5.04
C SER A 203 5.77 -11.66 -5.50
N ALA A 204 4.93 -12.25 -4.65
CA ALA A 204 3.52 -12.49 -4.95
C ALA A 204 2.66 -11.22 -4.86
N ILE A 205 2.93 -10.34 -3.89
CA ILE A 205 2.36 -8.97 -3.84
C ILE A 205 2.70 -8.25 -5.14
N GLU A 206 3.92 -8.45 -5.62
CA GLU A 206 4.46 -7.70 -6.72
C GLU A 206 3.96 -8.16 -8.10
N THR A 207 3.83 -9.47 -8.26
CA THR A 207 3.48 -10.09 -9.56
C THR A 207 2.01 -10.54 -9.63
N GLY A 208 1.27 -10.47 -8.52
CA GLY A 208 -0.06 -11.04 -8.38
C GLY A 208 -0.08 -12.58 -8.38
N LYS A 209 1.08 -13.25 -8.43
CA LYS A 209 1.20 -14.71 -8.50
C LYS A 209 2.19 -15.25 -7.47
N LEU A 210 1.72 -16.14 -6.61
CA LEU A 210 2.59 -16.86 -5.68
C LEU A 210 3.39 -17.94 -6.41
N GLU A 211 4.71 -17.83 -6.34
CA GLU A 211 5.65 -18.84 -6.79
C GLU A 211 6.53 -19.29 -5.61
N THR A 212 6.72 -20.60 -5.46
CA THR A 212 7.51 -21.17 -4.37
C THR A 212 8.98 -21.20 -4.72
N LEU A 213 9.80 -20.53 -3.91
CA LEU A 213 11.25 -20.37 -4.08
C LEU A 213 12.03 -21.44 -3.31
N SER A 214 13.24 -21.74 -3.80
CA SER A 214 14.10 -22.77 -3.22
C SER A 214 14.78 -22.28 -1.94
N VAL A 215 14.37 -22.87 -0.81
CA VAL A 215 15.08 -22.70 0.46
C VAL A 215 16.41 -23.46 0.45
N GLN A 216 16.49 -24.58 -0.28
CA GLN A 216 17.72 -25.39 -0.34
C GLN A 216 18.86 -24.68 -1.07
N GLU A 217 18.53 -23.92 -2.11
CA GLU A 217 19.51 -23.08 -2.79
C GLU A 217 20.18 -22.13 -1.79
N VAL A 218 19.39 -21.47 -0.94
CA VAL A 218 19.91 -20.58 0.10
C VAL A 218 20.73 -21.33 1.15
N ILE A 219 20.28 -22.51 1.59
CA ILE A 219 21.03 -23.36 2.53
C ILE A 219 22.42 -23.70 1.98
N ASP A 220 22.55 -24.00 0.68
CA ASP A 220 23.80 -24.43 0.07
C ASP A 220 24.70 -23.25 -0.36
N CYS A 221 24.10 -22.12 -0.74
CA CYS A 221 24.80 -21.03 -1.42
C CYS A 221 25.11 -19.82 -0.53
N ALA A 222 24.29 -19.52 0.48
CA ALA A 222 24.45 -18.31 1.28
C ALA A 222 25.84 -18.20 1.92
N LYS A 223 26.35 -16.96 2.00
CA LYS A 223 27.63 -16.62 2.65
C LYS A 223 27.41 -15.59 3.75
N LEU A 224 28.45 -14.84 4.10
CA LEU A 224 28.45 -13.80 5.13
C LEU A 224 28.11 -14.27 6.55
N GLY A 225 28.49 -15.51 6.90
CA GLY A 225 28.27 -16.06 8.24
C GLY A 225 27.11 -17.05 8.32
N ASN A 226 26.30 -17.19 7.27
CA ASN A 226 25.31 -18.25 7.16
C ASN A 226 25.98 -19.61 6.90
N LYS A 227 25.58 -20.65 7.65
CA LYS A 227 26.23 -21.98 7.66
C LYS A 227 25.27 -23.12 7.32
N GLY A 228 24.28 -22.83 6.46
CA GLY A 228 23.29 -23.80 6.03
C GLY A 228 22.48 -24.35 7.20
N CYS A 229 22.51 -25.67 7.38
CA CYS A 229 21.84 -26.36 8.47
C CYS A 229 22.47 -26.16 9.85
N ALA A 230 23.66 -25.56 9.95
CA ALA A 230 24.30 -25.25 11.23
C ALA A 230 23.91 -23.87 11.80
N GLY A 231 22.92 -23.21 11.19
CA GLY A 231 22.46 -21.89 11.61
C GLY A 231 22.80 -20.77 10.63
N GLY A 232 22.20 -19.63 10.88
CA GLY A 232 22.31 -18.43 10.07
C GLY A 232 21.46 -17.30 10.65
N ASP A 233 21.47 -16.18 9.95
CA ASP A 233 20.94 -14.90 10.41
C ASP A 233 20.15 -14.24 9.26
N ILE A 234 19.00 -13.65 9.61
CA ILE A 234 18.05 -13.08 8.63
C ILE A 234 18.74 -11.93 7.88
N CYS A 235 19.37 -11.03 8.63
CA CYS A 235 20.00 -9.82 8.11
C CYS A 235 21.26 -10.12 7.29
N LEU A 236 22.09 -11.07 7.73
CA LEU A 236 23.27 -11.49 6.98
C LEU A 236 22.90 -12.22 5.69
N LEU A 237 21.78 -12.97 5.68
CA LEU A 237 21.25 -13.54 4.43
C LEU A 237 20.80 -12.44 3.47
N LEU A 238 20.02 -11.47 3.93
CA LEU A 238 19.55 -10.38 3.07
C LEU A 238 20.70 -9.52 2.54
N ASP A 239 21.72 -9.25 3.36
CA ASP A 239 22.95 -8.58 2.94
C ASP A 239 23.68 -9.38 1.86
N TRP A 240 23.76 -10.70 2.01
CA TRP A 240 24.37 -11.57 1.00
C TRP A 240 23.58 -11.58 -0.31
N LEU A 241 22.25 -11.71 -0.27
CA LEU A 241 21.38 -11.70 -1.45
C LEU A 241 21.50 -10.38 -2.23
N LEU A 242 21.49 -9.26 -1.51
CA LEU A 242 21.63 -7.93 -2.09
C LEU A 242 23.01 -7.72 -2.72
N THR A 243 24.08 -7.96 -1.95
CA THR A 243 25.46 -7.68 -2.39
C THR A 243 25.95 -8.63 -3.47
N SER A 244 25.49 -9.89 -3.48
CA SER A 244 25.81 -10.85 -4.54
C SER A 244 24.93 -10.69 -5.78
N SER A 245 23.82 -9.94 -5.68
CA SER A 245 22.79 -9.84 -6.71
C SER A 245 22.25 -11.21 -7.16
N THR A 246 22.25 -12.20 -6.25
CA THR A 246 21.77 -13.56 -6.50
C THR A 246 20.25 -13.54 -6.58
N GLY A 247 19.70 -14.07 -7.68
CA GLY A 247 18.26 -14.35 -7.78
C GLY A 247 18.00 -15.74 -7.22
N VAL A 248 17.02 -15.88 -6.33
CA VAL A 248 16.62 -17.17 -5.77
C VAL A 248 15.70 -17.86 -6.78
N GLY A 249 16.07 -19.07 -7.18
CA GLY A 249 15.31 -19.88 -8.12
C GLY A 249 14.06 -20.52 -7.51
N ILE A 250 13.26 -21.15 -8.36
CA ILE A 250 12.05 -21.86 -7.93
C ILE A 250 12.41 -23.19 -7.25
N ASP A 251 11.64 -23.59 -6.25
CA ASP A 251 11.86 -24.82 -5.47
C ASP A 251 11.89 -26.08 -6.36
N LYS A 252 11.17 -26.06 -7.49
CA LYS A 252 11.16 -27.17 -8.45
C LYS A 252 12.51 -27.41 -9.12
N GLU A 253 13.31 -26.36 -9.32
CA GLU A 253 14.62 -26.45 -9.98
C GLU A 253 15.74 -26.81 -9.01
N TYR A 254 15.58 -26.46 -7.73
CA TYR A 254 16.51 -26.81 -6.65
C TYR A 254 15.73 -27.37 -5.44
N PRO A 255 15.30 -28.64 -5.48
CA PRO A 255 14.42 -29.20 -4.46
C PRO A 255 15.04 -29.32 -3.07
N LEU A 256 14.19 -29.23 -2.06
CA LEU A 256 14.56 -29.34 -0.65
C LEU A 256 15.17 -30.70 -0.27
N SER A 257 16.38 -30.70 0.30
CA SER A 257 17.06 -31.89 0.82
C SER A 257 17.38 -31.83 2.33
N LEU A 258 17.30 -30.64 2.95
CA LEU A 258 17.55 -30.41 4.38
C LEU A 258 18.93 -30.87 4.86
N THR A 259 19.94 -30.70 4.00
CA THR A 259 21.34 -31.04 4.28
C THR A 259 22.25 -29.96 3.74
N ASN A 260 23.45 -29.81 4.31
CA ASN A 260 24.48 -28.97 3.70
C ASN A 260 24.95 -29.60 2.38
N GLY A 261 24.69 -28.95 1.26
CA GLY A 261 25.17 -29.31 -0.06
C GLY A 261 26.28 -28.40 -0.56
N VAL A 262 26.87 -28.79 -1.70
CA VAL A 262 27.68 -27.86 -2.50
C VAL A 262 26.71 -26.98 -3.29
N CYS A 263 26.90 -25.66 -3.25
CA CYS A 263 26.11 -24.73 -4.05
C CYS A 263 26.14 -25.13 -5.55
N LYS A 264 25.00 -25.56 -6.08
CA LYS A 264 24.83 -25.97 -7.49
C LYS A 264 24.18 -24.90 -8.37
N ALA A 265 23.78 -23.76 -7.79
CA ALA A 265 23.13 -22.69 -8.52
C ALA A 265 24.09 -22.10 -9.56
N ASN A 266 23.64 -22.02 -10.81
CA ASN A 266 24.39 -21.40 -11.88
C ASN A 266 24.16 -19.87 -11.78
N LYS A 267 25.21 -19.05 -11.84
CA LYS A 267 25.13 -17.58 -11.61
C LYS A 267 24.35 -16.79 -12.67
N THR A 268 23.60 -17.46 -13.54
CA THR A 268 22.63 -16.80 -14.41
C THR A 268 21.59 -16.09 -13.55
N THR A 269 21.29 -14.85 -13.88
CA THR A 269 20.42 -13.91 -13.14
C THR A 269 18.94 -14.33 -13.04
N ALA A 270 18.61 -15.60 -13.28
CA ALA A 270 17.27 -16.14 -13.25
C ALA A 270 16.89 -16.52 -11.81
N GLY A 271 16.14 -15.65 -11.14
CA GLY A 271 15.44 -15.88 -9.88
C GLY A 271 14.89 -14.57 -9.32
N VAL A 272 14.11 -14.62 -8.24
CA VAL A 272 13.65 -13.43 -7.52
C VAL A 272 14.83 -12.82 -6.76
N LYS A 273 15.13 -11.54 -7.02
CA LYS A 273 16.26 -10.84 -6.38
C LYS A 273 15.78 -9.94 -5.24
N VAL A 274 16.62 -9.74 -4.24
CA VAL A 274 16.39 -8.69 -3.22
C VAL A 274 16.83 -7.34 -3.78
N ALA A 275 15.90 -6.38 -3.84
CA ALA A 275 16.16 -5.01 -4.28
C ALA A 275 16.71 -4.14 -3.13
N SER A 276 16.10 -4.29 -1.94
CA SER A 276 16.51 -3.64 -0.70
C SER A 276 15.87 -4.33 0.50
N PHE A 277 16.37 -4.07 1.70
CA PHE A 277 15.80 -4.59 2.93
C PHE A 277 16.13 -3.66 4.11
N THR A 278 15.43 -3.84 5.23
CA THR A 278 15.76 -3.23 6.53
C THR A 278 16.00 -4.33 7.57
N CYS A 279 16.67 -3.98 8.66
CA CYS A 279 16.87 -4.82 9.82
C CYS A 279 16.84 -3.93 11.07
N ASP A 280 15.68 -3.90 11.73
CA ASP A 280 15.37 -2.92 12.77
C ASP A 280 15.20 -3.54 14.16
N ASP A 281 15.54 -2.75 15.17
CA ASP A 281 15.17 -2.96 16.57
C ASP A 281 13.96 -2.08 16.90
N PHE A 282 12.83 -2.72 17.19
CA PHE A 282 11.56 -2.11 17.56
C PHE A 282 11.18 -2.37 19.02
N VAL A 283 12.12 -2.70 19.90
CA VAL A 283 11.83 -2.84 21.33
C VAL A 283 11.24 -1.53 21.87
N GLY A 284 10.04 -1.63 22.47
CA GLY A 284 9.29 -0.47 22.94
C GLY A 284 8.56 0.33 21.85
N SER A 285 8.67 -0.08 20.57
CA SER A 285 8.04 0.55 19.40
C SER A 285 7.33 -0.47 18.50
N GLU A 286 6.68 -1.48 19.08
CA GLU A 286 5.97 -2.54 18.34
C GLU A 286 4.88 -2.04 17.39
N ASN A 287 4.39 -0.80 17.57
CA ASN A 287 3.54 -0.14 16.59
C ASN A 287 4.18 -0.05 15.19
N LYS A 288 5.51 0.01 15.10
CA LYS A 288 6.24 -0.03 13.82
C LYS A 288 6.17 -1.41 13.14
N ILE A 289 6.06 -2.50 13.92
CA ILE A 289 5.82 -3.85 13.38
C ILE A 289 4.40 -3.94 12.84
N LEU A 290 3.41 -3.41 13.57
CA LEU A 290 2.02 -3.32 13.09
C LEU A 290 1.90 -2.47 11.83
N GLU A 291 2.62 -1.35 11.77
CA GLU A 291 2.72 -0.50 10.59
C GLU A 291 3.30 -1.28 9.41
N ALA A 292 4.49 -1.89 9.58
CA ALA A 292 5.12 -2.71 8.54
C ALA A 292 4.20 -3.82 8.03
N LEU A 293 3.55 -4.57 8.92
CA LEU A 293 2.60 -5.61 8.54
C LEU A 293 1.39 -5.08 7.77
N ALA A 294 0.92 -3.88 8.09
CA ALA A 294 -0.27 -3.28 7.48
C ALA A 294 -0.01 -2.61 6.13
N ILE A 295 1.16 -1.97 5.97
CA ILE A 295 1.45 -1.11 4.81
C ILE A 295 2.53 -1.67 3.89
N HIS A 296 3.43 -2.52 4.40
CA HIS A 296 4.54 -3.08 3.63
C HIS A 296 4.26 -4.52 3.20
N GLY A 297 3.94 -5.39 4.16
CA GLY A 297 3.77 -6.82 3.91
C GLY A 297 4.28 -7.68 5.06
N PRO A 298 4.34 -9.01 4.89
CA PRO A 298 4.95 -9.90 5.86
C PRO A 298 6.41 -9.52 6.18
N VAL A 299 6.84 -9.78 7.41
CA VAL A 299 8.21 -9.47 7.89
C VAL A 299 8.87 -10.70 8.48
N ALA A 300 10.19 -10.80 8.40
CA ALA A 300 10.95 -11.84 9.06
C ALA A 300 11.41 -11.32 10.42
N VAL A 301 11.27 -12.13 11.48
CA VAL A 301 11.68 -11.73 12.83
C VAL A 301 12.50 -12.83 13.50
N ALA A 302 13.51 -12.41 14.27
CA ALA A 302 14.21 -13.32 15.17
C ALA A 302 13.47 -13.38 16.53
N VAL A 303 13.43 -14.57 17.12
CA VAL A 303 12.68 -14.87 18.34
C VAL A 303 13.44 -15.85 19.22
N ASN A 304 13.12 -15.83 20.51
CA ASN A 304 13.46 -16.89 21.46
C ASN A 304 12.32 -17.94 21.47
N ALA A 305 12.57 -19.06 20.80
CA ALA A 305 11.60 -20.14 20.66
C ALA A 305 11.85 -21.31 21.63
N LEU A 306 12.72 -21.16 22.63
CA LEU A 306 13.12 -22.26 23.52
C LEU A 306 11.92 -22.94 24.20
N THR A 307 10.93 -22.15 24.62
CA THR A 307 9.71 -22.65 25.27
C THR A 307 8.61 -23.07 24.30
N TRP A 308 8.83 -22.98 22.99
CA TRP A 308 7.83 -23.34 21.98
C TRP A 308 7.77 -24.84 21.71
N GLN A 309 8.75 -25.61 22.19
CA GLN A 309 8.82 -27.07 22.02
C GLN A 309 7.49 -27.78 22.28
N HIS A 310 6.68 -27.27 23.22
CA HIS A 310 5.43 -27.87 23.68
C HIS A 310 4.16 -27.11 23.25
N TYR A 311 4.25 -26.11 22.38
CA TYR A 311 3.11 -25.29 22.00
C TYR A 311 2.11 -26.05 21.10
N LEU A 312 0.82 -26.04 21.48
CA LEU A 312 -0.29 -26.64 20.72
C LEU A 312 -1.22 -25.60 20.07
N GLY A 313 -1.32 -24.39 20.64
CA GLY A 313 -2.15 -23.32 20.08
C GLY A 313 -2.51 -22.24 21.10
N GLY A 314 -3.24 -21.20 20.67
CA GLY A 314 -3.63 -20.08 21.55
C GLY A 314 -2.56 -18.99 21.63
N VAL A 315 -2.79 -17.90 22.36
CA VAL A 315 -1.87 -16.76 22.35
C VAL A 315 -0.79 -16.89 23.43
N ILE A 316 0.49 -16.93 23.03
CA ILE A 316 1.63 -16.88 23.95
C ILE A 316 1.75 -15.45 24.49
N GLN A 317 1.65 -15.31 25.81
CA GLN A 317 1.67 -14.01 26.50
C GLN A 317 2.90 -13.83 27.41
N PHE A 318 3.67 -14.90 27.67
CA PHE A 318 4.73 -14.95 28.68
C PHE A 318 5.66 -16.17 28.46
N HIS A 319 6.73 -16.29 29.27
CA HIS A 319 7.70 -17.41 29.35
C HIS A 319 8.85 -17.47 28.36
N CYS A 320 8.83 -16.70 27.30
CA CYS A 320 9.98 -16.52 26.42
C CYS A 320 10.59 -15.15 26.70
N SER A 321 11.91 -15.11 26.89
CA SER A 321 12.64 -13.88 27.19
C SER A 321 12.57 -12.90 26.01
N GLY A 322 12.43 -11.60 26.32
CA GLY A 322 12.57 -10.51 25.36
C GLY A 322 14.02 -10.06 25.16
N SER A 323 15.00 -10.84 25.65
CA SER A 323 16.41 -10.49 25.58
C SER A 323 16.97 -10.77 24.18
N PRO A 324 17.61 -9.79 23.52
CA PRO A 324 18.27 -10.01 22.22
C PRO A 324 19.39 -11.06 22.30
N ALA A 325 20.01 -11.25 23.48
CA ALA A 325 21.06 -12.25 23.67
C ALA A 325 20.54 -13.71 23.70
N GLU A 326 19.23 -13.90 23.74
CA GLU A 326 18.58 -15.22 23.83
C GLU A 326 17.80 -15.59 22.57
N LEU A 327 17.84 -14.76 21.52
CA LEU A 327 17.24 -15.09 20.22
C LEU A 327 17.94 -16.33 19.65
N ASN A 328 17.15 -17.26 19.15
CA ASN A 328 17.63 -18.58 18.72
C ASN A 328 16.82 -19.15 17.55
N HIS A 329 15.83 -18.44 17.05
CA HIS A 329 14.95 -18.90 15.98
C HIS A 329 14.49 -17.74 15.10
N ALA A 330 13.95 -18.06 13.93
CA ALA A 330 13.41 -17.06 13.00
C ALA A 330 12.05 -17.51 12.43
N VAL A 331 11.11 -16.57 12.33
CA VAL A 331 9.75 -16.81 11.80
C VAL A 331 9.30 -15.69 10.88
N GLU A 332 8.28 -15.96 10.07
CA GLU A 332 7.63 -14.99 9.19
C GLU A 332 6.35 -14.48 9.87
N LEU A 333 6.28 -13.20 10.23
CA LEU A 333 5.02 -12.57 10.67
C LEU A 333 4.17 -12.25 9.44
N VAL A 334 2.96 -12.80 9.39
CA VAL A 334 2.05 -12.69 8.23
C VAL A 334 0.78 -11.90 8.53
N GLY A 335 0.70 -11.25 9.69
CA GLY A 335 -0.45 -10.45 10.08
C GLY A 335 -0.60 -10.26 11.58
N TYR A 336 -1.71 -9.64 11.98
CA TYR A 336 -2.09 -9.40 13.36
C TYR A 336 -3.62 -9.26 13.51
N ASP A 337 -4.10 -9.45 14.74
CA ASP A 337 -5.49 -9.18 15.12
C ASP A 337 -5.54 -8.32 16.39
N LEU A 338 -6.01 -7.07 16.26
CA LEU A 338 -6.18 -6.13 17.38
C LEU A 338 -7.60 -6.17 17.98
N THR A 339 -8.49 -6.99 17.42
CA THR A 339 -9.89 -7.16 17.86
C THR A 339 -10.06 -8.32 18.83
N ALA A 340 -9.11 -9.26 18.85
CA ALA A 340 -9.08 -10.38 19.78
C ALA A 340 -9.01 -9.93 21.25
N GLU A 341 -9.50 -10.79 22.15
CA GLU A 341 -9.42 -10.57 23.61
C GLU A 341 -7.97 -10.33 24.07
N VAL A 342 -7.05 -11.11 23.51
CA VAL A 342 -5.60 -10.90 23.62
C VAL A 342 -5.10 -10.57 22.22
N PRO A 343 -4.82 -9.30 21.88
CA PRO A 343 -4.24 -8.93 20.59
C PRO A 343 -2.95 -9.67 20.29
N TYR A 344 -2.81 -10.19 19.07
CA TYR A 344 -1.68 -11.06 18.70
C TYR A 344 -1.18 -10.85 17.28
N TYR A 345 0.10 -11.17 17.06
CA TYR A 345 0.70 -11.40 15.74
C TYR A 345 0.47 -12.83 15.27
N ILE A 346 0.36 -13.03 13.96
CA ILE A 346 0.29 -14.32 13.30
C ILE A 346 1.68 -14.65 12.77
N ALA A 347 2.38 -15.60 13.41
CA ALA A 347 3.71 -16.05 12.99
C ALA A 347 3.64 -17.40 12.29
N LYS A 348 4.15 -17.49 11.06
CA LYS A 348 4.34 -18.75 10.32
C LYS A 348 5.66 -19.38 10.71
N ASN A 349 5.60 -20.63 11.17
CA ASN A 349 6.76 -21.38 11.65
C ASN A 349 7.25 -22.42 10.62
N SER A 350 8.47 -22.92 10.83
CA SER A 350 9.19 -23.86 9.96
C SER A 350 9.23 -25.30 10.49
N TRP A 351 8.30 -25.70 11.37
CA TRP A 351 8.25 -27.06 11.96
C TRP A 351 7.13 -27.97 11.43
N GLY A 352 6.44 -27.53 10.37
CA GLY A 352 5.38 -28.25 9.68
C GLY A 352 3.96 -27.95 10.18
N LYS A 353 2.96 -28.41 9.42
CA LYS A 353 1.52 -28.13 9.67
C LYS A 353 0.99 -28.74 10.96
N ASP A 354 1.60 -29.82 11.46
CA ASP A 354 1.18 -30.49 12.70
C ASP A 354 1.61 -29.74 13.97
N PHE A 355 2.34 -28.63 13.83
CA PHE A 355 2.81 -27.82 14.93
C PHE A 355 1.89 -26.61 15.16
N GLY A 356 1.50 -26.35 16.40
CA GLY A 356 0.68 -25.19 16.77
C GLY A 356 -0.65 -25.12 16.02
N ASN A 357 -1.04 -23.91 15.60
CA ASN A 357 -2.27 -23.64 14.87
C ASN A 357 -2.11 -23.91 13.36
N GLY A 358 -1.85 -25.17 12.98
CA GLY A 358 -1.69 -25.54 11.57
C GLY A 358 -0.38 -25.07 10.95
N GLY A 359 0.69 -24.95 11.75
CA GLY A 359 1.98 -24.37 11.38
C GLY A 359 2.20 -22.93 11.83
N TYR A 360 1.20 -22.33 12.50
CA TYR A 360 1.25 -20.95 12.97
C TYR A 360 1.31 -20.86 14.49
N ILE A 361 1.89 -19.76 14.98
CA ILE A 361 2.02 -19.40 16.38
C ILE A 361 1.43 -18.01 16.58
N TYR A 362 0.72 -17.81 17.68
CA TYR A 362 0.17 -16.50 18.04
C TYR A 362 0.94 -15.91 19.21
N LEU A 363 1.44 -14.69 19.01
CA LEU A 363 2.30 -13.98 19.94
C LEU A 363 1.61 -12.70 20.38
N ALA A 364 1.44 -12.49 21.68
CA ALA A 364 0.78 -11.29 22.21
C ALA A 364 1.52 -10.01 21.81
N ILE A 365 0.77 -8.96 21.49
CA ILE A 365 1.31 -7.66 21.10
C ILE A 365 1.63 -6.81 22.34
N GLY A 366 2.76 -6.10 22.32
CA GLY A 366 3.04 -4.97 23.22
C GLY A 366 3.93 -5.27 24.43
N SER A 367 4.71 -6.35 24.42
CA SER A 367 5.63 -6.70 25.51
C SER A 367 6.95 -7.32 25.03
N ASN A 368 7.30 -7.11 23.76
CA ASN A 368 8.41 -7.74 23.06
C ASN A 368 8.44 -9.26 23.33
N ILE A 369 7.28 -9.91 23.19
CA ILE A 369 7.15 -11.30 23.58
C ILE A 369 8.11 -12.16 22.76
N CYS A 370 8.88 -13.00 23.43
CA CYS A 370 9.93 -13.80 22.83
C CYS A 370 11.01 -13.02 22.07
N GLY A 371 11.16 -11.72 22.31
CA GLY A 371 12.17 -10.91 21.64
C GLY A 371 11.83 -10.57 20.18
N LEU A 372 10.58 -10.75 19.76
CA LEU A 372 10.16 -10.58 18.35
C LEU A 372 10.46 -9.20 17.77
N ALA A 373 10.65 -8.18 18.61
CA ALA A 373 10.92 -6.82 18.20
C ALA A 373 12.42 -6.50 18.15
N ASN A 374 13.31 -7.43 18.52
CA ASN A 374 14.75 -7.18 18.57
C ASN A 374 15.43 -7.17 17.21
N GLU A 375 14.93 -7.96 16.25
CA GLU A 375 15.43 -8.01 14.88
C GLU A 375 14.25 -8.28 13.95
N VAL A 376 13.81 -7.23 13.27
CA VAL A 376 12.68 -7.25 12.35
C VAL A 376 13.16 -6.82 10.98
N ALA A 377 13.00 -7.69 9.98
CA ALA A 377 13.43 -7.45 8.62
C ALA A 377 12.26 -7.27 7.66
N THR A 378 12.22 -6.13 6.98
CA THR A 378 11.36 -5.89 5.80
C THR A 378 12.18 -6.09 4.52
N VAL A 379 11.54 -6.59 3.45
CA VAL A 379 12.23 -6.91 2.19
C VAL A 379 11.47 -6.33 1.01
N VAL A 380 12.22 -5.87 -0.01
CA VAL A 380 11.72 -5.46 -1.33
C VAL A 380 12.42 -6.33 -2.39
N VAL A 381 11.70 -6.76 -3.43
CA VAL A 381 12.21 -7.75 -4.41
C VAL A 381 12.13 -7.26 -5.86
N ILE A 382 12.84 -7.93 -6.78
CA ILE A 382 12.76 -7.77 -8.24
C ILE A 382 12.43 -9.15 -8.85
N PRO A 383 11.27 -9.35 -9.52
CA PRO A 383 10.86 -10.65 -10.06
C PRO A 383 11.51 -11.02 -11.41
N THR A 384 11.41 -12.30 -11.79
CA THR A 384 12.26 -12.98 -12.80
C THR A 384 11.96 -12.72 -14.28
N SER A 385 10.76 -12.26 -14.64
CA SER A 385 10.41 -11.95 -16.03
C SER A 385 9.15 -11.08 -16.11
N CYS A 386 9.28 -9.88 -16.66
CA CYS A 386 8.15 -9.05 -17.03
C CYS A 386 7.49 -9.63 -18.31
N SER A 387 6.39 -10.35 -18.16
CA SER A 387 5.41 -10.51 -19.24
C SER A 387 4.51 -9.28 -19.27
N VAL A 388 4.22 -8.82 -20.48
CA VAL A 388 3.41 -7.66 -20.82
C VAL A 388 2.00 -7.83 -20.23
N ASP A 389 1.69 -7.04 -19.19
CA ASP A 389 0.38 -6.51 -18.74
C ASP A 389 0.48 -6.12 -17.24
N VAL A 390 0.74 -4.81 -17.01
CA VAL A 390 0.42 -3.92 -15.84
C VAL A 390 0.63 -4.40 -14.37
N PRO A 391 1.06 -3.53 -13.43
CA PRO A 391 2.18 -2.58 -13.38
C PRO A 391 3.22 -2.97 -12.29
N THR A 392 4.39 -2.36 -12.37
CA THR A 392 5.55 -2.54 -11.48
C THR A 392 5.27 -2.23 -10.01
N PRO A 393 5.94 -2.94 -9.08
CA PRO A 393 5.89 -2.56 -7.68
C PRO A 393 7.25 -2.30 -6.99
N TYR A 394 7.11 -1.35 -6.06
CA TYR A 394 7.93 -0.86 -4.95
C TYR A 394 9.44 -0.64 -5.11
N GLN A 395 9.76 0.58 -5.57
CA GLN A 395 10.79 1.40 -4.93
C GLN A 395 10.46 1.66 -3.44
N LEU A 396 11.49 1.75 -2.61
CA LEU A 396 11.45 2.04 -1.16
C LEU A 396 10.46 3.17 -0.78
N ILE A 397 9.53 2.91 0.16
CA ILE A 397 8.56 3.89 0.67
C ILE A 397 9.22 4.89 1.64
N THR A 398 10.20 5.68 1.18
CA THR A 398 10.29 7.10 1.60
C THR A 398 8.99 7.74 1.16
N GLU A 399 8.01 8.02 2.06
CA GLU A 399 6.66 8.60 1.77
C GLU A 399 6.50 8.93 0.27
N MET A 400 6.20 7.94 -0.58
CA MET A 400 6.45 8.12 -2.02
C MET A 400 5.56 9.20 -2.61
N VAL A 401 4.38 9.37 -2.03
CA VAL A 401 3.46 10.46 -2.30
C VAL A 401 3.12 11.17 -0.99
N LYS A 402 3.69 12.36 -0.78
CA LYS A 402 3.33 13.22 0.35
C LYS A 402 2.17 14.12 -0.07
N LEU A 403 1.04 14.04 0.63
CA LEU A 403 -0.12 14.93 0.47
C LEU A 403 -0.15 15.99 1.59
N ILE A 404 -0.22 17.26 1.20
CA ILE A 404 -0.36 18.42 2.10
C ILE A 404 -1.71 19.08 1.84
N VAL A 405 -2.42 19.45 2.90
CA VAL A 405 -3.70 20.18 2.84
C VAL A 405 -3.53 21.56 3.47
N GLU A 406 -3.93 22.59 2.74
CA GLU A 406 -3.79 24.00 3.14
C GLU A 406 -5.08 24.77 2.86
N ASP A 407 -5.33 25.84 3.61
CA ASP A 407 -6.40 26.78 3.27
C ASP A 407 -5.95 27.63 2.06
N PHE A 408 -6.81 27.77 1.05
CA PHE A 408 -6.53 28.52 -0.19
C PHE A 408 -7.36 29.80 -0.34
N GLY A 409 -8.43 29.94 0.45
CA GLY A 409 -9.27 31.12 0.48
C GLY A 409 -10.69 30.82 0.95
N VAL A 410 -11.58 31.78 0.75
CA VAL A 410 -13.01 31.65 1.07
C VAL A 410 -13.82 32.17 -0.10
N HIS A 411 -14.83 31.42 -0.54
CA HIS A 411 -15.77 31.83 -1.56
C HIS A 411 -17.20 31.55 -1.08
N GLN A 412 -18.08 32.57 -1.10
CA GLN A 412 -19.47 32.48 -0.62
C GLN A 412 -19.57 31.81 0.76
N GLU A 413 -18.80 32.30 1.73
CA GLU A 413 -18.72 31.77 3.11
C GLU A 413 -18.19 30.34 3.25
N LYS A 414 -17.84 29.66 2.14
CA LYS A 414 -17.25 28.32 2.15
C LYS A 414 -15.73 28.41 2.05
N LYS A 415 -15.03 27.64 2.88
CA LYS A 415 -13.57 27.51 2.81
C LYS A 415 -13.18 26.73 1.55
N VAL A 416 -12.20 27.27 0.82
CA VAL A 416 -11.55 26.57 -0.29
C VAL A 416 -10.22 26.03 0.22
N LYS A 417 -9.99 24.73 0.02
CA LYS A 417 -8.74 24.06 0.40
C LYS A 417 -7.89 23.77 -0.82
N LYS A 418 -6.57 23.76 -0.63
CA LYS A 418 -5.57 23.27 -1.59
C LYS A 418 -5.01 21.95 -1.10
N PHE A 419 -4.86 21.03 -2.03
CA PHE A 419 -4.32 19.69 -1.85
C PHE A 419 -3.09 19.57 -2.73
N THR A 420 -1.93 19.29 -2.15
CA THR A 420 -0.67 19.20 -2.89
C THR A 420 -0.02 17.84 -2.66
N TRP A 421 0.07 17.05 -3.73
CA TRP A 421 0.84 15.82 -3.80
C TRP A 421 2.27 16.15 -4.24
N THR A 422 3.26 15.53 -3.61
CA THR A 422 4.68 15.62 -3.98
C THR A 422 5.31 14.24 -3.96
N LEU A 423 6.05 13.89 -5.01
CA LEU A 423 6.85 12.68 -5.11
C LEU A 423 8.34 12.98 -4.90
N ALA A 424 9.10 11.98 -4.47
CA ALA A 424 10.55 12.09 -4.26
C ALA A 424 11.32 12.39 -5.56
N ASN A 425 10.80 11.97 -6.72
CA ASN A 425 11.39 12.25 -8.04
C ASN A 425 11.21 13.71 -8.51
N GLY A 426 10.55 14.55 -7.69
CA GLY A 426 10.32 15.95 -8.00
C GLY A 426 8.98 16.24 -8.68
N PHE A 427 8.18 15.24 -9.03
CA PHE A 427 6.81 15.44 -9.47
C PHE A 427 5.98 16.07 -8.35
N SER A 428 5.10 17.02 -8.70
CA SER A 428 4.11 17.54 -7.76
C SER A 428 2.83 17.93 -8.49
N LEU A 429 1.69 17.69 -7.86
CA LEU A 429 0.39 18.13 -8.35
C LEU A 429 -0.31 18.89 -7.25
N SER A 430 -0.96 20.00 -7.58
CA SER A 430 -1.87 20.70 -6.68
C SER A 430 -3.27 20.77 -7.25
N ALA A 431 -4.29 20.54 -6.42
CA ALA A 431 -5.69 20.76 -6.74
C ALA A 431 -6.38 21.61 -5.66
N ILE A 432 -7.46 22.30 -5.99
CA ILE A 432 -8.25 23.11 -5.05
C ILE A 432 -9.72 22.69 -5.06
N SER A 433 -10.42 22.86 -3.93
CA SER A 433 -11.82 22.43 -3.80
C SER A 433 -12.82 23.30 -4.56
N TYR A 434 -12.44 24.51 -5.00
CA TYR A 434 -13.25 25.29 -5.94
C TYR A 434 -13.09 24.70 -7.34
N GLY A 435 -14.21 24.34 -7.97
CA GLY A 435 -14.26 23.70 -9.29
C GLY A 435 -13.57 22.34 -9.38
N ALA A 436 -13.15 21.75 -8.25
CA ALA A 436 -12.20 20.63 -8.20
C ALA A 436 -10.99 20.86 -9.14
N ILE A 437 -10.46 22.09 -9.16
CA ILE A 437 -9.49 22.54 -10.15
C ILE A 437 -8.14 21.88 -9.93
N VAL A 438 -7.53 21.37 -10.99
CA VAL A 438 -6.09 21.08 -11.05
C VAL A 438 -5.34 22.39 -11.24
N GLN A 439 -4.68 22.87 -10.19
CA GLN A 439 -4.05 24.19 -10.11
C GLN A 439 -2.61 24.20 -10.65
N ALA A 440 -1.87 23.11 -10.43
CA ALA A 440 -0.47 22.98 -10.85
C ALA A 440 -0.09 21.51 -11.06
N ILE A 441 0.75 21.24 -12.06
CA ILE A 441 1.42 19.94 -12.25
C ILE A 441 2.88 20.22 -12.59
N LYS A 442 3.78 20.05 -11.63
CA LYS A 442 5.21 20.26 -11.79
C LYS A 442 5.89 18.95 -12.14
N VAL A 443 6.51 18.88 -13.32
CA VAL A 443 7.12 17.66 -13.86
C VAL A 443 8.61 17.92 -14.13
N PRO A 444 9.54 17.07 -13.65
CA PRO A 444 10.95 17.16 -14.01
C PRO A 444 11.14 16.90 -15.51
N ASP A 445 12.09 17.58 -16.13
CA ASP A 445 12.58 17.22 -17.46
C ASP A 445 13.76 16.24 -17.38
N ARG A 446 14.35 15.91 -18.54
CA ARG A 446 15.53 15.03 -18.64
C ARG A 446 16.77 15.52 -17.87
N TYR A 447 16.79 16.78 -17.45
CA TYR A 447 17.86 17.41 -16.66
C TYR A 447 17.47 17.58 -15.19
N GLY A 448 16.30 17.08 -14.77
CA GLY A 448 15.74 17.24 -13.43
C GLY A 448 15.14 18.63 -13.16
N ILE A 449 15.02 19.50 -14.16
CA ILE A 449 14.42 20.83 -14.00
C ILE A 449 12.90 20.67 -13.97
N ARG A 450 12.31 21.07 -12.85
CA ARG A 450 10.86 21.03 -12.65
C ARG A 450 10.22 22.26 -13.24
N LYS A 451 9.25 22.06 -14.14
CA LYS A 451 8.35 23.12 -14.60
C LYS A 451 6.91 22.71 -14.40
N ASP A 452 6.08 23.69 -14.07
CA ASP A 452 4.64 23.52 -14.05
C ASP A 452 4.12 23.46 -15.49
N VAL A 453 3.50 22.34 -15.86
CA VAL A 453 3.09 22.03 -17.24
C VAL A 453 1.61 22.31 -17.48
N VAL A 454 0.88 22.89 -16.52
CA VAL A 454 -0.51 23.31 -16.73
C VAL A 454 -0.69 24.81 -16.54
N LEU A 455 -1.56 25.43 -17.35
CA LEU A 455 -1.99 26.81 -17.13
C LEU A 455 -2.87 26.92 -15.88
N GLY A 456 -2.82 28.05 -15.18
CA GLY A 456 -3.68 28.30 -14.02
C GLY A 456 -3.43 29.67 -13.38
N PHE A 457 -3.88 29.84 -12.13
CA PHE A 457 -3.62 31.04 -11.31
C PHE A 457 -3.02 30.67 -9.95
N ASP A 458 -2.35 31.64 -9.32
CA ASP A 458 -1.73 31.47 -8.00
C ASP A 458 -2.71 31.63 -6.85
N ASP A 459 -3.81 32.37 -7.07
CA ASP A 459 -4.78 32.78 -6.06
C ASP A 459 -6.24 32.42 -6.45
N LEU A 460 -7.11 32.31 -5.44
CA LEU A 460 -8.52 31.98 -5.62
C LEU A 460 -9.30 33.09 -6.36
N ASP A 461 -9.00 34.35 -6.08
CA ASP A 461 -9.75 35.48 -6.64
C ASP A 461 -9.60 35.53 -8.16
N SER A 462 -8.44 35.18 -8.71
CA SER A 462 -8.21 35.06 -10.15
C SER A 462 -9.06 33.97 -10.81
N TYR A 463 -9.37 32.88 -10.10
CA TYR A 463 -10.30 31.85 -10.57
C TYR A 463 -11.77 32.28 -10.50
N VAL A 464 -12.14 33.05 -9.47
CA VAL A 464 -13.54 33.43 -9.19
C VAL A 464 -13.97 34.70 -9.94
N SER A 465 -13.13 35.73 -9.93
CA SER A 465 -13.49 37.08 -10.38
C SER A 465 -13.48 37.25 -11.90
N ARG A 466 -12.79 36.34 -12.60
CA ARG A 466 -12.65 36.37 -14.04
C ARG A 466 -13.62 35.37 -14.64
N ASN A 467 -14.21 35.70 -15.79
CA ASN A 467 -14.82 34.68 -16.64
C ASN A 467 -13.67 33.88 -17.28
N THR A 468 -13.07 32.98 -16.50
CA THR A 468 -11.87 32.23 -16.89
C THR A 468 -12.24 31.20 -17.95
N PRO A 469 -11.32 30.87 -18.87
CA PRO A 469 -11.57 29.86 -19.91
C PRO A 469 -11.44 28.44 -19.33
N TYR A 470 -12.13 28.12 -18.23
CA TYR A 470 -12.20 26.78 -17.64
C TYR A 470 -10.82 26.15 -17.31
N LEU A 471 -9.85 26.94 -16.86
CA LEU A 471 -8.48 26.44 -16.61
C LEU A 471 -8.45 25.38 -15.50
N GLY A 472 -8.27 24.10 -15.88
CA GLY A 472 -8.05 22.99 -14.94
C GLY A 472 -9.28 22.49 -14.19
N VAL A 473 -10.47 23.03 -14.49
CA VAL A 473 -11.72 22.75 -13.76
C VAL A 473 -12.25 21.35 -14.07
N ALA A 474 -12.99 20.77 -13.12
CA ALA A 474 -13.92 19.70 -13.42
C ALA A 474 -15.18 20.29 -14.08
N VAL A 475 -15.56 19.74 -15.23
CA VAL A 475 -16.70 20.21 -16.02
C VAL A 475 -17.90 19.29 -15.83
N GLY A 476 -19.07 19.88 -15.64
CA GLY A 476 -20.34 19.16 -15.51
C GLY A 476 -21.54 20.10 -15.32
N ARG A 477 -22.78 19.61 -15.46
CA ARG A 477 -23.16 18.19 -15.59
C ARG A 477 -22.86 17.54 -16.95
N CYS A 478 -22.80 18.34 -18.01
CA CYS A 478 -22.44 17.86 -19.35
C CYS A 478 -21.32 18.70 -19.95
N ALA A 479 -20.17 18.08 -20.16
CA ALA A 479 -19.04 18.63 -20.87
C ALA A 479 -19.38 18.87 -22.35
N ASN A 480 -18.66 19.83 -22.93
CA ASN A 480 -18.83 20.33 -24.29
C ASN A 480 -20.25 20.87 -24.56
N ARG A 481 -20.65 20.92 -25.83
CA ARG A 481 -21.86 21.60 -26.28
C ARG A 481 -23.09 20.67 -26.28
N ILE A 482 -24.25 21.26 -25.98
CA ILE A 482 -25.57 20.71 -26.29
C ILE A 482 -26.28 21.70 -27.23
N GLY A 483 -26.66 21.19 -28.41
CA GLY A 483 -27.35 21.93 -29.46
C GLY A 483 -28.65 22.56 -28.95
N HIS A 484 -28.91 23.78 -29.40
CA HIS A 484 -30.10 24.58 -29.02
C HIS A 484 -30.34 24.80 -27.51
N ALA A 485 -29.36 24.45 -26.66
CA ALA A 485 -29.48 24.48 -25.21
C ALA A 485 -30.73 23.77 -24.69
N SER A 486 -31.07 22.63 -25.26
CA SER A 486 -32.20 21.82 -24.82
C SER A 486 -31.98 20.36 -25.17
N PHE A 487 -32.70 19.46 -24.53
CA PHE A 487 -32.77 18.06 -24.94
C PHE A 487 -34.11 17.45 -24.53
N GLU A 488 -34.40 16.25 -25.04
CA GLU A 488 -35.63 15.52 -24.71
C GLU A 488 -35.33 14.22 -23.95
N ILE A 489 -36.07 13.97 -22.87
CA ILE A 489 -36.06 12.71 -22.14
C ILE A 489 -37.51 12.26 -21.92
N ASP A 490 -37.83 11.04 -22.38
CA ASP A 490 -39.14 10.40 -22.21
C ASP A 490 -40.32 11.31 -22.64
N GLY A 491 -40.18 12.00 -23.77
CA GLY A 491 -41.21 12.90 -24.31
C GLY A 491 -41.23 14.31 -23.69
N ASN A 492 -40.38 14.58 -22.70
CA ASN A 492 -40.30 15.88 -22.03
C ASN A 492 -39.08 16.67 -22.50
N THR A 493 -39.29 17.91 -22.92
CA THR A 493 -38.22 18.84 -23.29
C THR A 493 -37.69 19.58 -22.07
N TYR A 494 -36.37 19.55 -21.88
CA TYR A 494 -35.66 20.28 -20.84
C TYR A 494 -34.85 21.40 -21.50
N GLY A 495 -35.08 22.64 -21.07
CA GLY A 495 -34.30 23.80 -21.48
C GLY A 495 -33.14 24.04 -20.54
N LEU A 496 -31.98 24.35 -21.11
CA LEU A 496 -30.73 24.66 -20.42
C LEU A 496 -30.34 26.12 -20.63
N ALA A 497 -29.37 26.60 -19.85
CA ALA A 497 -28.84 27.94 -20.04
C ALA A 497 -28.14 28.08 -21.40
N LYS A 498 -28.43 29.16 -22.13
CA LYS A 498 -27.73 29.53 -23.38
C LYS A 498 -26.51 30.38 -23.04
N ASN A 499 -25.33 29.77 -23.04
CA ASN A 499 -24.08 30.42 -22.63
C ASN A 499 -23.00 30.44 -23.73
N VAL A 500 -23.25 29.84 -24.91
CA VAL A 500 -22.35 29.95 -26.07
C VAL A 500 -23.13 30.16 -27.37
N ALA A 501 -22.53 30.91 -28.31
CA ALA A 501 -23.08 31.18 -29.65
C ALA A 501 -24.55 31.69 -29.63
N LYS A 502 -24.98 32.34 -28.53
CA LYS A 502 -26.36 32.80 -28.24
C LYS A 502 -27.43 31.71 -28.13
N GLU A 503 -27.24 30.55 -28.73
CA GLU A 503 -28.27 29.52 -28.87
C GLU A 503 -27.93 28.18 -28.23
N HIS A 504 -26.68 27.95 -27.84
CA HIS A 504 -26.22 26.65 -27.38
C HIS A 504 -25.80 26.67 -25.92
N HIS A 505 -25.76 25.48 -25.35
CA HIS A 505 -25.31 25.23 -23.99
C HIS A 505 -23.90 24.66 -24.04
N LEU A 506 -23.04 25.06 -23.10
CA LEU A 506 -21.64 24.65 -23.02
C LEU A 506 -21.24 24.38 -21.57
N HIS A 507 -20.53 23.26 -21.35
CA HIS A 507 -19.82 22.96 -20.10
C HIS A 507 -20.70 23.04 -18.84
N GLY A 508 -21.99 22.68 -18.95
CA GLY A 508 -22.91 22.62 -17.83
C GLY A 508 -23.60 23.93 -17.46
N GLY A 509 -23.29 25.05 -18.11
CA GLY A 509 -24.12 26.26 -18.07
C GLY A 509 -23.43 27.52 -17.56
N LEU A 510 -24.21 28.43 -16.97
CA LEU A 510 -23.69 29.72 -16.48
C LEU A 510 -22.87 29.54 -15.20
N VAL A 511 -23.36 28.71 -14.29
CA VAL A 511 -22.73 28.30 -13.03
C VAL A 511 -22.64 26.78 -13.02
N GLY A 512 -21.75 26.24 -13.86
CA GLY A 512 -21.45 24.82 -13.91
C GLY A 512 -20.62 24.33 -12.72
N PHE A 513 -20.23 23.06 -12.78
CA PHE A 513 -19.41 22.41 -11.75
C PHE A 513 -18.07 23.10 -11.50
N ASP A 514 -17.58 23.84 -12.50
CA ASP A 514 -16.37 24.63 -12.50
C ASP A 514 -16.39 25.81 -11.51
N LYS A 515 -17.59 26.27 -11.12
CA LYS A 515 -17.79 27.43 -10.24
C LYS A 515 -18.30 27.07 -8.84
N MET A 516 -18.35 25.78 -8.51
CA MET A 516 -18.83 25.30 -7.22
C MET A 516 -17.68 25.04 -6.25
N VAL A 517 -17.89 25.33 -4.96
CA VAL A 517 -17.01 24.82 -3.90
C VAL A 517 -17.46 23.41 -3.54
N TRP A 518 -16.63 22.43 -3.86
CA TRP A 518 -16.87 21.02 -3.58
C TRP A 518 -16.52 20.70 -2.12
N GLU A 519 -17.33 19.86 -1.48
CA GLU A 519 -16.95 19.25 -0.21
C GLU A 519 -15.76 18.33 -0.45
N SER A 520 -14.81 18.26 0.49
CA SER A 520 -13.58 17.49 0.27
C SER A 520 -13.21 16.64 1.48
N THR A 521 -12.85 15.40 1.20
CA THR A 521 -12.35 14.44 2.19
C THR A 521 -11.03 13.84 1.72
N VAL A 522 -10.12 13.61 2.66
CA VAL A 522 -8.82 12.96 2.39
C VAL A 522 -8.88 11.55 2.93
N ASP A 523 -8.50 10.59 2.09
CA ASP A 523 -8.34 9.19 2.45
C ASP A 523 -6.97 8.72 1.95
N GLN A 524 -5.99 8.61 2.86
CA GLN A 524 -4.59 8.34 2.53
C GLN A 524 -4.02 9.35 1.51
N SER A 525 -3.63 8.90 0.31
CA SER A 525 -3.17 9.72 -0.82
C SER A 525 -4.32 10.19 -1.73
N LYS A 526 -5.57 9.85 -1.44
CA LYS A 526 -6.73 10.23 -2.27
C LYS A 526 -7.40 11.47 -1.70
N VAL A 527 -7.86 12.33 -2.61
CA VAL A 527 -8.77 13.43 -2.28
C VAL A 527 -10.07 13.22 -3.03
N ILE A 528 -11.16 13.12 -2.28
CA ILE A 528 -12.51 12.92 -2.83
C ILE A 528 -13.24 14.25 -2.72
N PHE A 529 -13.54 14.86 -3.86
CA PHE A 529 -14.40 16.02 -3.98
C PHE A 529 -15.84 15.55 -4.19
N SER A 530 -16.79 16.04 -3.40
CA SER A 530 -18.21 15.68 -3.48
C SER A 530 -19.09 16.91 -3.69
N TYR A 531 -20.02 16.83 -4.62
CA TYR A 531 -21.01 17.88 -4.88
C TYR A 531 -22.37 17.28 -5.23
N LEU A 532 -23.41 17.84 -4.62
CA LEU A 532 -24.80 17.49 -4.87
C LEU A 532 -25.44 18.59 -5.71
N SER A 533 -25.52 18.35 -7.01
CA SER A 533 -26.20 19.24 -7.94
C SER A 533 -27.72 18.99 -7.84
N LYS A 534 -28.50 20.00 -7.48
CA LYS A 534 -29.92 19.84 -7.15
C LYS A 534 -30.80 19.72 -8.39
N ASP A 535 -31.94 19.05 -8.29
CA ASP A 535 -32.93 18.99 -9.36
C ASP A 535 -33.18 20.40 -9.95
N SER A 536 -33.15 20.49 -11.29
CA SER A 536 -33.27 21.72 -12.07
C SER A 536 -32.08 22.70 -12.04
N GLU A 537 -30.97 22.39 -11.37
CA GLU A 537 -29.74 23.18 -11.46
C GLU A 537 -29.26 23.24 -12.92
N GLU A 538 -29.06 24.46 -13.42
CA GLU A 538 -28.76 24.78 -14.84
C GLU A 538 -29.76 24.18 -15.86
N GLY A 539 -30.95 23.78 -15.39
CA GLY A 539 -32.03 23.19 -16.20
C GLY A 539 -32.03 21.66 -16.28
N TYR A 540 -31.09 20.98 -15.62
CA TYR A 540 -30.99 19.52 -15.67
C TYR A 540 -31.93 18.83 -14.65
N PRO A 541 -32.67 17.78 -15.04
CA PRO A 541 -33.54 17.05 -14.12
C PRO A 541 -32.75 16.16 -13.16
N GLY A 542 -33.31 15.97 -11.96
CA GLY A 542 -32.83 15.08 -10.91
C GLY A 542 -31.71 15.67 -10.06
N ASP A 543 -31.75 15.39 -8.76
CA ASP A 543 -30.56 15.49 -7.91
C ASP A 543 -29.48 14.54 -8.48
N LEU A 544 -28.25 15.05 -8.63
CA LEU A 544 -27.08 14.31 -9.06
C LEU A 544 -26.00 14.43 -7.98
N LEU A 545 -25.72 13.34 -7.26
CA LEU A 545 -24.58 13.26 -6.36
C LEU A 545 -23.36 12.83 -7.17
N THR A 546 -22.34 13.69 -7.20
CA THR A 546 -21.10 13.46 -7.94
C THR A 546 -19.91 13.44 -6.98
N ASN A 547 -19.07 12.43 -7.11
CA ASN A 547 -17.79 12.31 -6.44
C ASN A 547 -16.66 12.30 -7.49
N ILE A 548 -15.61 13.07 -7.24
CA ILE A 548 -14.39 13.09 -8.04
C ILE A 548 -13.24 12.69 -7.13
N THR A 549 -12.60 11.57 -7.43
CA THR A 549 -11.43 11.10 -6.70
C THR A 549 -10.17 11.47 -7.47
N TYR A 550 -9.31 12.27 -6.85
CA TYR A 550 -7.96 12.56 -7.33
C TYR A 550 -6.94 11.77 -6.51
N GLU A 551 -6.04 11.10 -7.20
CA GLU A 551 -4.96 10.32 -6.62
C GLU A 551 -3.69 10.50 -7.44
N VAL A 552 -2.56 10.72 -6.77
CA VAL A 552 -1.24 10.62 -7.40
C VAL A 552 -0.58 9.36 -6.84
N THR A 553 -0.12 8.49 -7.73
CA THR A 553 0.63 7.28 -7.38
C THR A 553 2.13 7.56 -7.46
N ASP A 554 2.91 6.69 -6.84
CA ASP A 554 4.36 6.80 -6.69
C ASP A 554 5.14 6.68 -8.02
N ASP A 555 4.54 6.06 -9.03
CA ASP A 555 5.05 5.97 -10.39
C ASP A 555 4.81 7.24 -11.24
N GLY A 556 4.25 8.31 -10.65
CA GLY A 556 4.01 9.57 -11.34
C GLY A 556 2.72 9.61 -12.16
N CYS A 557 1.81 8.65 -11.95
CA CYS A 557 0.48 8.70 -12.55
C CYS A 557 -0.49 9.54 -11.71
N PHE A 558 -1.21 10.44 -12.37
CA PHE A 558 -2.34 11.16 -11.81
C PHE A 558 -3.64 10.50 -12.27
N HIS A 559 -4.35 9.90 -11.32
CA HIS A 559 -5.63 9.24 -11.53
C HIS A 559 -6.79 10.16 -11.18
N VAL A 560 -7.80 10.15 -12.05
CA VAL A 560 -9.07 10.82 -11.86
C VAL A 560 -10.19 9.81 -12.04
N GLU A 561 -11.06 9.67 -11.04
CA GLU A 561 -12.30 8.91 -11.17
C GLU A 561 -13.51 9.80 -10.86
N PHE A 562 -14.44 9.88 -11.82
CA PHE A 562 -15.74 10.48 -11.64
C PHE A 562 -16.76 9.37 -11.36
N ILE A 563 -17.50 9.48 -10.25
CA ILE A 563 -18.64 8.63 -9.94
C ILE A 563 -19.87 9.52 -9.74
N ALA A 564 -20.99 9.19 -10.39
CA ALA A 564 -22.23 9.91 -10.13
C ALA A 564 -23.47 9.00 -10.08
N THR A 565 -24.44 9.39 -9.25
CA THR A 565 -25.76 8.74 -9.15
C THR A 565 -26.86 9.79 -9.16
N THR A 566 -28.04 9.42 -9.68
CA THR A 566 -29.13 10.37 -9.88
C THR A 566 -30.47 9.85 -9.37
N THR A 567 -31.37 10.79 -9.05
CA THR A 567 -32.75 10.54 -8.64
C THR A 567 -33.76 10.56 -9.80
N LYS A 568 -33.40 11.13 -10.96
CA LYS A 568 -34.22 11.13 -12.19
C LYS A 568 -33.34 10.85 -13.40
N LYS A 569 -33.93 10.39 -14.51
CA LYS A 569 -33.19 10.23 -15.77
C LYS A 569 -32.66 11.60 -16.20
N THR A 570 -31.36 11.70 -16.49
CA THR A 570 -30.68 12.97 -16.77
C THR A 570 -29.49 12.78 -17.71
N VAL A 571 -28.89 13.89 -18.18
CA VAL A 571 -27.69 13.88 -19.03
C VAL A 571 -26.46 14.08 -18.15
N VAL A 572 -25.47 13.17 -18.28
CA VAL A 572 -24.19 13.25 -17.56
C VAL A 572 -23.02 12.94 -18.51
N ASN A 573 -22.10 13.89 -18.59
CA ASN A 573 -20.82 13.78 -19.27
C ASN A 573 -19.80 14.63 -18.52
N LEU A 574 -18.89 14.02 -17.77
CA LEU A 574 -17.95 14.74 -16.90
C LEU A 574 -16.54 14.65 -17.47
N THR A 575 -15.74 15.71 -17.32
CA THR A 575 -14.32 15.72 -17.72
C THR A 575 -13.52 16.71 -16.87
N ASN A 576 -12.20 16.77 -17.09
CA ASN A 576 -11.33 17.82 -16.55
C ASN A 576 -10.73 18.62 -17.71
N HIS A 577 -10.76 19.95 -17.59
CA HIS A 577 -10.36 20.88 -18.64
C HIS A 577 -8.96 21.48 -18.39
N SER A 578 -7.99 20.64 -18.06
CA SER A 578 -6.59 21.06 -17.90
C SER A 578 -5.94 21.45 -19.21
N TYR A 579 -5.25 22.60 -19.20
CA TYR A 579 -4.50 23.15 -20.33
C TYR A 579 -3.02 22.85 -20.16
N PHE A 580 -2.48 21.94 -20.96
CA PHE A 580 -1.10 21.47 -20.88
C PHE A 580 -0.16 22.21 -21.81
N ASN A 581 1.06 22.48 -21.34
CA ASN A 581 2.23 22.76 -22.15
C ASN A 581 3.43 22.07 -21.48
N LEU A 582 3.92 20.97 -22.08
CA LEU A 582 4.99 20.16 -21.49
C LEU A 582 6.35 20.87 -21.51
N ALA A 583 6.50 21.98 -22.23
CA ALA A 583 7.67 22.86 -22.11
C ALA A 583 7.60 23.77 -20.86
N GLY A 584 6.43 23.87 -20.23
CA GLY A 584 6.10 24.75 -19.11
C GLY A 584 4.95 25.71 -19.46
N HIS A 585 4.14 26.10 -18.47
CA HIS A 585 3.05 27.07 -18.67
C HIS A 585 3.55 28.45 -19.15
N ASP A 586 4.84 28.72 -18.96
CA ASP A 586 5.55 29.94 -19.35
C ASP A 586 6.11 29.89 -20.78
N ALA A 587 6.06 28.74 -21.45
CA ALA A 587 6.78 28.51 -22.70
C ALA A 587 6.10 29.12 -23.95
N GLY A 588 4.78 29.35 -23.89
CA GLY A 588 4.04 29.97 -24.98
C GLY A 588 3.92 29.10 -26.24
N SER A 589 3.56 29.75 -27.35
CA SER A 589 3.12 29.07 -28.58
C SER A 589 4.23 28.45 -29.41
N GLU A 590 5.43 29.04 -29.40
CA GLU A 590 6.57 28.50 -30.14
C GLU A 590 6.90 27.08 -29.68
N GLU A 591 6.91 26.87 -28.36
CA GLU A 591 7.14 25.56 -27.76
C GLU A 591 5.93 24.64 -27.87
N LEU A 592 4.69 25.16 -27.84
CA LEU A 592 3.50 24.34 -28.10
C LEU A 592 3.62 23.64 -29.46
N TYR A 593 4.00 24.37 -30.50
CA TYR A 593 4.12 23.80 -31.85
C TYR A 593 5.17 22.70 -31.98
N ASN A 594 6.15 22.64 -31.06
CA ASN A 594 7.18 21.61 -31.01
C ASN A 594 6.75 20.31 -30.33
N HIS A 595 5.53 20.23 -29.80
CA HIS A 595 5.00 18.99 -29.25
C HIS A 595 4.75 17.97 -30.36
N LEU A 596 5.16 16.73 -30.12
CA LEU A 596 4.80 15.58 -30.94
C LEU A 596 3.52 14.96 -30.36
N VAL A 597 2.49 14.80 -31.18
CA VAL A 597 1.17 14.36 -30.75
C VAL A 597 0.81 13.06 -31.47
N TYR A 598 0.30 12.11 -30.70
CA TYR A 598 -0.38 10.91 -31.15
C TYR A 598 -1.76 10.86 -30.48
N ILE A 599 -2.80 10.54 -31.25
CA ILE A 599 -4.16 10.31 -30.75
C ILE A 599 -4.65 8.98 -31.32
N ASN A 600 -5.10 8.09 -30.44
CA ASN A 600 -5.62 6.77 -30.79
C ASN A 600 -7.07 6.87 -31.32
N ALA A 601 -7.25 7.55 -32.45
CA ALA A 601 -8.54 7.77 -33.07
C ALA A 601 -8.41 7.81 -34.59
N ASP A 602 -9.27 7.07 -35.30
CA ASP A 602 -9.31 7.06 -36.76
C ASP A 602 -10.38 8.00 -37.35
N ARG A 603 -11.20 8.59 -36.48
CA ARG A 603 -12.32 9.46 -36.83
C ARG A 603 -12.47 10.63 -35.86
N ILE A 604 -13.07 11.71 -36.34
CA ILE A 604 -13.61 12.81 -35.52
C ILE A 604 -15.12 12.91 -35.74
N THR A 605 -15.83 13.55 -34.80
CA THR A 605 -17.24 13.93 -35.04
C THR A 605 -17.30 15.14 -35.96
N GLU A 606 -18.04 15.03 -37.07
CA GLU A 606 -18.30 16.18 -37.96
C GLU A 606 -19.12 17.24 -37.20
N THR A 607 -18.73 18.51 -37.31
CA THR A 607 -19.46 19.64 -36.70
C THR A 607 -19.91 20.65 -37.74
N ASN A 608 -20.95 21.41 -37.39
CA ASN A 608 -21.39 22.58 -38.16
C ASN A 608 -20.55 23.83 -37.81
N SER A 609 -20.93 24.99 -38.37
CA SER A 609 -20.23 26.27 -38.13
C SER A 609 -20.24 26.75 -36.68
N ASP A 610 -21.17 26.26 -35.86
CA ASP A 610 -21.29 26.59 -34.43
C ASP A 610 -20.63 25.53 -33.53
N SER A 611 -19.86 24.62 -34.14
CA SER A 611 -19.18 23.50 -33.49
C SER A 611 -20.14 22.50 -32.82
N ILE A 612 -21.38 22.40 -33.31
CA ILE A 612 -22.33 21.36 -32.90
C ILE A 612 -22.18 20.14 -33.81
N PRO A 613 -22.04 18.93 -33.26
CA PRO A 613 -21.99 17.71 -34.08
C PRO A 613 -23.19 17.55 -34.99
N THR A 614 -22.96 17.07 -36.21
CA THR A 614 -24.03 16.77 -37.18
C THR A 614 -24.61 15.36 -36.97
N GLY A 615 -23.91 14.53 -36.19
CA GLY A 615 -24.15 13.09 -36.06
C GLY A 615 -23.28 12.23 -37.00
N ASN A 616 -22.57 12.83 -37.94
CA ASN A 616 -21.65 12.13 -38.85
C ASN A 616 -20.23 12.05 -38.28
N PHE A 617 -19.39 11.23 -38.93
CA PHE A 617 -17.98 11.08 -38.62
C PHE A 617 -17.11 11.40 -39.84
N ILE A 618 -15.95 12.00 -39.61
CA ILE A 618 -14.91 12.26 -40.63
C ILE A 618 -13.73 11.34 -40.34
N ASN A 619 -13.27 10.58 -41.34
CA ASN A 619 -12.04 9.79 -41.23
C ASN A 619 -10.83 10.73 -41.20
N VAL A 620 -9.90 10.50 -40.27
CA VAL A 620 -8.74 11.40 -40.11
C VAL A 620 -7.67 11.16 -41.17
N GLN A 621 -7.59 9.96 -41.76
CA GLN A 621 -6.52 9.59 -42.68
C GLN A 621 -6.38 10.58 -43.85
N GLY A 622 -5.16 11.11 -44.05
CA GLY A 622 -4.88 12.07 -45.13
C GLY A 622 -5.39 13.48 -44.87
N THR A 623 -5.94 13.76 -43.68
CA THR A 623 -6.35 15.10 -43.25
C THR A 623 -5.34 15.68 -42.23
N PRO A 624 -5.37 17.00 -41.94
CA PRO A 624 -4.60 17.57 -40.84
C PRO A 624 -4.88 16.93 -39.47
N PHE A 625 -6.03 16.29 -39.29
CA PHE A 625 -6.43 15.59 -38.07
C PHE A 625 -5.78 14.20 -37.91
N ASP A 626 -5.00 13.71 -38.88
CA ASP A 626 -4.38 12.39 -38.78
C ASP A 626 -3.24 12.35 -37.75
N PHE A 627 -3.58 12.10 -36.48
CA PHE A 627 -2.64 11.85 -35.38
C PHE A 627 -2.53 10.36 -35.04
N THR A 628 -2.93 9.46 -35.95
CA THR A 628 -2.79 8.00 -35.77
C THR A 628 -1.32 7.55 -35.75
N LYS A 629 -0.41 8.45 -36.11
CA LYS A 629 1.03 8.35 -35.92
C LYS A 629 1.52 9.63 -35.25
N GLU A 630 2.55 9.49 -34.41
CA GLU A 630 3.20 10.61 -33.76
C GLU A 630 3.70 11.62 -34.80
N LYS A 631 3.27 12.88 -34.71
CA LYS A 631 3.70 13.98 -35.59
C LYS A 631 3.78 15.30 -34.85
N ARG A 632 4.59 16.23 -35.36
CA ARG A 632 4.73 17.57 -34.79
C ARG A 632 3.44 18.38 -34.94
N LEU A 633 2.98 18.98 -33.86
CA LEU A 633 1.72 19.73 -33.81
C LEU A 633 1.73 20.92 -34.77
N GLY A 634 2.83 21.68 -34.81
CA GLY A 634 2.98 22.84 -35.69
C GLY A 634 2.78 22.54 -37.18
N ASP A 635 3.16 21.34 -37.61
CA ASP A 635 3.03 20.90 -39.01
C ASP A 635 1.55 20.70 -39.39
N SER A 636 0.71 20.39 -38.40
CA SER A 636 -0.73 20.18 -38.58
C SER A 636 -1.54 21.46 -38.32
N MET A 637 -1.00 22.39 -37.54
CA MET A 637 -1.63 23.69 -37.23
C MET A 637 -1.45 24.75 -38.32
N SER A 638 -0.75 24.46 -39.41
CA SER A 638 -0.60 25.37 -40.54
C SER A 638 -1.94 25.65 -41.24
N GLY A 639 -2.68 26.65 -40.74
CA GLY A 639 -4.01 27.03 -41.22
C GLY A 639 -5.18 26.31 -40.55
N ASN A 640 -4.92 25.44 -39.55
CA ASN A 640 -5.95 24.68 -38.84
C ASN A 640 -5.97 25.04 -37.35
N LEU A 641 -7.16 25.03 -36.76
CA LEU A 641 -7.39 25.16 -35.33
C LEU A 641 -8.00 23.84 -34.86
N PHE A 642 -7.47 23.27 -33.78
CA PHE A 642 -8.04 22.05 -33.20
C PHE A 642 -8.99 22.43 -32.07
N ASP A 643 -10.25 22.03 -32.21
CA ASP A 643 -11.31 22.07 -31.18
C ASP A 643 -12.31 20.95 -31.49
N ASP A 644 -11.79 19.73 -31.58
CA ASP A 644 -12.49 18.60 -32.18
C ASP A 644 -12.54 17.40 -31.24
N ASN A 645 -13.67 16.70 -31.25
CA ASN A 645 -13.80 15.42 -30.55
C ASN A 645 -13.31 14.29 -31.46
N PHE A 646 -12.21 13.67 -31.04
CA PHE A 646 -11.64 12.47 -31.62
C PHE A 646 -12.35 11.24 -31.06
N CYS A 647 -12.78 10.36 -31.95
CA CYS A 647 -13.45 9.10 -31.61
C CYS A 647 -12.40 8.05 -31.26
N VAL A 648 -12.20 7.81 -29.97
CA VAL A 648 -11.15 6.92 -29.45
C VAL A 648 -11.43 5.48 -29.85
N ASN A 649 -10.40 4.80 -30.37
CA ASN A 649 -10.45 3.38 -30.66
C ASN A 649 -10.29 2.57 -29.37
N LEU A 650 -11.40 2.39 -28.65
CA LEU A 650 -11.45 1.64 -27.39
C LEU A 650 -10.94 0.21 -27.56
N GLY A 651 -10.01 -0.19 -26.69
CA GLY A 651 -9.48 -1.54 -26.59
C GLY A 651 -10.35 -2.47 -25.74
N LYS A 652 -9.82 -3.67 -25.46
CA LYS A 652 -10.44 -4.64 -24.53
C LYS A 652 -10.03 -4.42 -23.07
N GLU A 653 -8.97 -3.64 -22.85
CA GLU A 653 -8.44 -3.30 -21.54
C GLU A 653 -9.37 -2.36 -20.76
N ASP A 654 -9.19 -2.33 -19.44
CA ASP A 654 -9.95 -1.48 -18.52
C ASP A 654 -9.82 0.02 -18.82
N LEU A 655 -8.63 0.46 -19.25
CA LEU A 655 -8.35 1.81 -19.74
C LEU A 655 -7.59 1.72 -21.07
N THR A 656 -8.03 2.49 -22.05
CA THR A 656 -7.39 2.54 -23.37
C THR A 656 -6.45 3.73 -23.45
N LEU A 657 -5.27 3.58 -24.08
CA LEU A 657 -4.43 4.71 -24.46
C LEU A 657 -5.20 5.62 -25.42
N VAL A 658 -5.48 6.84 -24.97
CA VAL A 658 -6.21 7.87 -25.72
C VAL A 658 -5.24 8.71 -26.54
N SER A 659 -4.18 9.19 -25.91
CA SER A 659 -3.20 10.08 -26.55
C SER A 659 -1.84 9.97 -25.88
N ARG A 660 -0.79 10.26 -26.66
CA ARG A 660 0.57 10.49 -26.17
C ARG A 660 1.06 11.81 -26.74
N VAL A 661 1.57 12.68 -25.88
CA VAL A 661 2.18 13.94 -26.26
C VAL A 661 3.61 14.00 -25.72
N THR A 662 4.58 14.28 -26.57
CA THR A 662 6.00 14.38 -26.21
C THR A 662 6.48 15.79 -26.49
N HIS A 663 7.18 16.43 -25.55
CA HIS A 663 7.96 17.63 -25.85
C HIS A 663 9.45 17.31 -25.92
N SER A 664 9.96 17.14 -27.15
CA SER A 664 11.28 16.59 -27.42
C SER A 664 12.43 17.31 -26.71
N LEU A 665 12.44 18.64 -26.64
CA LEU A 665 13.53 19.41 -26.02
C LEU A 665 13.64 19.12 -24.51
N SER A 666 12.52 19.20 -23.79
CA SER A 666 12.49 18.83 -22.36
C SER A 666 12.64 17.31 -22.16
N GLY A 667 12.18 16.50 -23.10
CA GLY A 667 12.04 15.06 -22.94
C GLY A 667 10.80 14.63 -22.16
N ARG A 668 9.98 15.56 -21.64
CA ARG A 668 8.72 15.25 -20.95
C ARG A 668 7.71 14.60 -21.90
N VAL A 669 7.02 13.59 -21.41
CA VAL A 669 5.96 12.85 -22.10
C VAL A 669 4.72 12.84 -21.21
N LEU A 670 3.56 13.05 -21.82
CA LEU A 670 2.25 12.83 -21.23
C LEU A 670 1.53 11.73 -22.02
N GLU A 671 1.17 10.65 -21.35
CA GLU A 671 0.24 9.65 -21.87
C GLU A 671 -1.09 9.77 -21.13
N VAL A 672 -2.21 9.77 -21.87
CA VAL A 672 -3.56 9.81 -21.31
C VAL A 672 -4.24 8.49 -21.59
N TYR A 673 -4.72 7.82 -20.55
CA TYR A 673 -5.51 6.59 -20.65
C TYR A 673 -6.90 6.84 -20.07
N SER A 674 -7.94 6.29 -20.71
CA SER A 674 -9.32 6.47 -20.24
C SER A 674 -10.25 5.34 -20.71
N ASP A 675 -11.38 5.21 -20.02
CA ASP A 675 -12.52 4.39 -20.44
C ASP A 675 -13.53 5.15 -21.32
N GLN A 676 -13.28 6.43 -21.64
CA GLN A 676 -14.19 7.23 -22.44
C GLN A 676 -14.04 7.02 -23.94
N PRO A 677 -15.16 7.08 -24.70
CA PRO A 677 -15.15 6.84 -26.13
C PRO A 677 -14.58 8.01 -26.94
N GLY A 678 -14.48 9.21 -26.36
CA GLY A 678 -14.04 10.42 -27.04
C GLY A 678 -12.97 11.18 -26.26
N VAL A 679 -12.21 12.00 -26.98
CA VAL A 679 -11.33 13.03 -26.40
C VAL A 679 -11.47 14.33 -27.19
N GLN A 680 -11.77 15.43 -26.50
CA GLN A 680 -11.68 16.75 -27.09
C GLN A 680 -10.19 17.14 -27.14
N PHE A 681 -9.70 17.41 -28.34
CA PHE A 681 -8.37 18.00 -28.52
C PHE A 681 -8.51 19.47 -28.90
N TYR A 682 -8.14 20.35 -27.98
CA TYR A 682 -8.31 21.79 -28.12
C TYR A 682 -6.99 22.53 -27.90
N THR A 683 -6.56 23.34 -28.87
CA THR A 683 -5.24 24.03 -28.85
C THR A 683 -5.30 25.46 -28.31
N ALA A 684 -6.17 25.73 -27.34
CA ALA A 684 -6.27 27.04 -26.68
C ALA A 684 -6.52 28.21 -27.66
N ASN A 685 -7.35 27.98 -28.69
CA ASN A 685 -7.61 28.90 -29.79
C ASN A 685 -8.31 30.21 -29.35
N PHE A 686 -8.97 30.21 -28.20
CA PHE A 686 -9.73 31.35 -27.67
C PHE A 686 -9.02 32.09 -26.52
N LEU A 687 -7.78 31.71 -26.19
CA LEU A 687 -6.94 32.60 -25.38
C LEU A 687 -6.58 33.87 -26.17
N PRO A 688 -6.27 34.99 -25.50
CA PRO A 688 -6.05 36.28 -26.16
C PRO A 688 -5.03 36.21 -27.29
N LEU A 689 -5.30 36.89 -28.39
CA LEU A 689 -4.37 36.99 -29.52
C LEU A 689 -3.06 37.67 -29.08
N PRO A 690 -1.95 37.48 -29.83
CA PRO A 690 -0.71 38.23 -29.57
C PRO A 690 -0.88 39.75 -29.54
N SER A 691 -1.87 40.27 -30.28
CA SER A 691 -2.24 41.69 -30.33
C SER A 691 -3.14 42.17 -29.19
N GLU A 692 -3.69 41.26 -28.38
CA GLU A 692 -4.62 41.57 -27.30
C GLU A 692 -3.90 41.57 -25.93
N GLU A 693 -4.58 42.04 -24.89
CA GLU A 693 -4.05 41.91 -23.53
C GLU A 693 -4.02 40.43 -23.12
N ALA A 694 -2.88 39.96 -22.61
CA ALA A 694 -2.74 38.57 -22.21
C ALA A 694 -3.57 38.25 -20.97
N LEU A 695 -4.02 37.00 -20.86
CA LEU A 695 -4.59 36.50 -19.61
C LEU A 695 -3.44 36.26 -18.63
N VAL A 696 -3.29 37.13 -17.63
CA VAL A 696 -2.21 37.02 -16.63
C VAL A 696 -2.48 35.81 -15.73
N GLY A 697 -1.66 34.77 -15.84
CA GLY A 697 -1.70 33.53 -15.09
C GLY A 697 -0.66 33.45 -13.96
N LYS A 698 -0.28 32.22 -13.59
CA LYS A 698 0.76 31.95 -12.58
C LYS A 698 2.07 32.65 -12.90
N ASP A 699 2.78 33.08 -11.85
CA ASP A 699 4.06 33.79 -11.94
C ASP A 699 3.98 35.05 -12.81
N SER A 700 2.81 35.67 -12.90
CA SER A 700 2.51 36.83 -13.76
C SER A 700 2.73 36.59 -15.26
N VAL A 701 2.78 35.33 -15.70
CA VAL A 701 2.94 34.97 -17.11
C VAL A 701 1.69 35.34 -17.90
N GLY A 702 1.85 36.00 -19.05
CA GLY A 702 0.74 36.29 -19.96
C GLY A 702 0.40 35.10 -20.86
N TYR A 703 -0.72 34.42 -20.58
CA TYR A 703 -1.24 33.35 -21.44
C TYR A 703 -1.95 33.90 -22.69
N ARG A 704 -1.63 33.30 -23.84
CA ARG A 704 -2.08 33.74 -25.17
C ARG A 704 -2.53 32.54 -26.01
N ARG A 705 -3.19 32.83 -27.13
CA ARG A 705 -3.59 31.85 -28.15
C ARG A 705 -2.46 30.86 -28.42
N HIS A 706 -2.82 29.58 -28.47
CA HIS A 706 -1.88 28.48 -28.71
C HIS A 706 -0.77 28.40 -27.65
N GLY A 707 -1.02 28.84 -26.42
CA GLY A 707 -0.08 28.65 -25.31
C GLY A 707 -0.11 27.26 -24.68
N ALA A 708 -1.15 26.46 -24.97
CA ALA A 708 -1.38 25.14 -24.37
C ALA A 708 -2.35 24.30 -25.23
N PHE A 709 -2.51 23.03 -24.88
CA PHE A 709 -3.52 22.12 -25.43
C PHE A 709 -4.34 21.43 -24.32
N CYS A 710 -5.57 21.02 -24.61
CA CYS A 710 -6.42 20.23 -23.71
C CYS A 710 -6.65 18.83 -24.30
N LEU A 711 -6.81 17.84 -23.41
CA LEU A 711 -7.20 16.46 -23.74
C LEU A 711 -8.35 16.06 -22.80
N GLU A 712 -9.55 16.48 -23.15
CA GLU A 712 -10.75 16.25 -22.33
C GLU A 712 -11.36 14.90 -22.71
N THR A 713 -11.10 13.85 -21.93
CA THR A 713 -11.73 12.54 -22.16
C THR A 713 -13.21 12.65 -21.81
N GLN A 714 -14.10 12.18 -22.69
CA GLN A 714 -15.53 12.43 -22.56
C GLN A 714 -16.36 11.49 -23.46
N LYS A 715 -17.68 11.47 -23.25
CA LYS A 715 -18.62 11.09 -24.31
C LYS A 715 -18.66 12.18 -25.38
N TYR A 716 -19.12 11.82 -26.57
CA TYR A 716 -19.16 12.77 -27.69
C TYR A 716 -20.04 13.98 -27.38
N PRO A 717 -19.64 15.19 -27.83
CA PRO A 717 -20.48 16.36 -27.73
C PRO A 717 -21.85 16.11 -28.34
N ASP A 718 -22.87 16.77 -27.81
CA ASP A 718 -24.26 16.65 -28.25
C ASP A 718 -24.83 15.22 -28.35
N ALA A 719 -24.22 14.21 -27.70
CA ALA A 719 -24.64 12.82 -27.79
C ALA A 719 -26.11 12.56 -27.37
N VAL A 720 -26.73 13.48 -26.64
CA VAL A 720 -28.15 13.42 -26.29
C VAL A 720 -29.07 13.52 -27.52
N HIS A 721 -28.63 14.17 -28.61
CA HIS A 721 -29.40 14.30 -29.85
C HIS A 721 -29.06 13.22 -30.90
N HIS A 722 -27.97 12.48 -30.71
CA HIS A 722 -27.47 11.54 -31.72
C HIS A 722 -27.52 10.10 -31.21
N LYS A 723 -28.53 9.34 -31.66
CA LYS A 723 -28.73 7.93 -31.26
C LYS A 723 -27.55 7.01 -31.62
N ASN A 724 -26.75 7.39 -32.60
CA ASN A 724 -25.55 6.66 -33.02
C ASN A 724 -24.30 7.02 -32.20
N PHE A 725 -24.39 7.97 -31.27
CA PHE A 725 -23.30 8.30 -30.35
C PHE A 725 -23.44 7.50 -29.03
N PRO A 726 -22.34 7.30 -28.29
CA PRO A 726 -22.40 6.73 -26.94
C PRO A 726 -23.33 7.55 -26.04
N SER A 727 -24.35 6.90 -25.46
CA SER A 727 -25.40 7.61 -24.73
C SER A 727 -24.87 8.38 -23.52
N ALA A 728 -25.24 9.65 -23.40
CA ALA A 728 -24.98 10.49 -22.23
C ALA A 728 -26.08 10.39 -21.14
N ILE A 729 -27.09 9.54 -21.32
CA ILE A 729 -28.20 9.41 -20.37
C ILE A 729 -27.80 8.53 -19.17
N LEU A 730 -28.03 9.04 -17.96
CA LEU A 730 -27.94 8.29 -16.71
C LEU A 730 -29.35 8.08 -16.15
N VAL A 731 -29.68 6.86 -15.71
CA VAL A 731 -30.98 6.54 -15.07
C VAL A 731 -30.82 6.22 -13.57
N PRO A 732 -31.87 6.41 -12.76
CA PRO A 732 -31.85 6.02 -11.35
C PRO A 732 -31.50 4.54 -11.17
N GLY A 733 -30.67 4.24 -10.17
CA GLY A 733 -30.15 2.90 -9.90
C GLY A 733 -28.89 2.51 -10.68
N GLN A 734 -28.52 3.27 -11.72
CA GLN A 734 -27.22 3.13 -12.38
C GLN A 734 -26.15 4.02 -11.73
N ILE A 735 -24.89 3.64 -11.94
CA ILE A 735 -23.73 4.42 -11.55
C ILE A 735 -23.04 4.92 -12.83
N TYR A 736 -22.91 6.23 -12.98
CA TYR A 736 -21.97 6.81 -13.93
C TYR A 736 -20.56 6.60 -13.40
N ARG A 737 -19.67 6.08 -14.23
CA ARG A 737 -18.24 5.96 -13.94
C ARG A 737 -17.44 6.43 -15.16
N HIS A 738 -16.42 7.24 -14.90
CA HIS A 738 -15.44 7.68 -15.89
C HIS A 738 -14.07 7.72 -15.19
N ARG A 739 -13.11 6.97 -15.74
CA ARG A 739 -11.74 6.89 -15.22
C ARG A 739 -10.75 7.49 -16.23
N VAL A 740 -9.78 8.24 -15.72
CA VAL A 740 -8.68 8.82 -16.48
C VAL A 740 -7.38 8.60 -15.71
N MET A 741 -6.31 8.31 -16.43
CA MET A 741 -4.95 8.28 -15.91
C MET A 741 -4.06 9.15 -16.80
N TYR A 742 -3.49 10.20 -16.21
CA TYR A 742 -2.45 11.03 -16.81
C TYR A 742 -1.09 10.54 -16.33
N LYS A 743 -0.33 9.91 -17.22
CA LYS A 743 1.00 9.37 -16.91
C LYS A 743 2.08 10.30 -17.45
N PHE A 744 2.91 10.82 -16.57
CA PHE A 744 4.06 11.66 -16.93
C PHE A 744 5.35 10.85 -16.88
N SER A 745 6.21 11.02 -17.88
CA SER A 745 7.53 10.37 -17.93
C SER A 745 8.56 11.22 -18.68
N ASP A 746 9.82 10.76 -18.73
CA ASP A 746 10.85 11.30 -19.60
C ASP A 746 11.33 10.25 -20.63
N LYS A 747 11.76 10.70 -21.82
CA LYS A 747 12.50 9.86 -22.78
C LYS A 747 14.00 9.87 -22.44
N GLY A 748 14.40 9.39 -21.27
CA GLY A 748 15.77 8.98 -20.93
C GLY A 748 16.85 10.08 -20.90
N THR A 749 17.77 9.95 -19.95
CA THR A 749 18.97 10.79 -19.81
C THR A 749 19.90 10.62 -21.01
N VAL A 750 20.13 11.68 -21.78
CA VAL A 750 21.34 11.81 -22.60
C VAL A 750 22.44 12.24 -21.64
N GLU A 751 23.49 11.43 -21.49
CA GLU A 751 24.70 11.84 -20.76
C GLU A 751 25.14 13.23 -21.25
N PRO A 752 25.47 14.18 -20.37
CA PRO A 752 25.96 15.47 -20.80
C PRO A 752 27.22 15.24 -21.62
N VAL A 753 27.18 15.64 -22.89
CA VAL A 753 28.36 15.75 -23.74
C VAL A 753 29.29 16.73 -23.04
N VAL A 754 30.32 16.20 -22.38
CA VAL A 754 31.44 16.99 -21.89
C VAL A 754 32.07 17.58 -23.15
N ALA A 755 31.85 18.88 -23.36
CA ALA A 755 32.56 19.63 -24.38
C ALA A 755 34.06 19.55 -24.06
N SER A 756 34.79 18.76 -24.86
CA SER A 756 36.24 18.82 -24.89
C SER A 756 36.65 20.15 -25.52
N ALA A 757 37.44 20.93 -24.78
CA ALA A 757 38.16 22.11 -25.26
C ALA A 757 39.14 21.79 -26.39
#